data_AF-A0AAP9XW82-F1
#
_entry.id   AF-A0AAP9XW82-F1
#
_cell.length_a   1.000
_cell.length_b   1.000
_cell.length_c   1.000
_cell.angle_alpha   90.00
_cell.angle_beta   90.00
_cell.angle_gamma   90.00
#
_symmetry.space_group_name_H-M   'P 1'
#
loop_
_entity.id
_entity.type
_entity.pdbx_description
1 polymer ?
#
loop_
_entity_poly.entity_id
_entity_poly.type
_entity_poly.pdbx_seq_one_letter_code
_entity_poly.pdbx_strand_id
1 'polypeptide(L)'
;MQQRPRYDFSCRPDFLACLPLVVAATLYAPLAQAASDWVPTHTAAFLVPTAPAANPASSLLMQSLTASAVSAPAYRMKMNGAPALAGTRIAPLEISQPVRIAVTLKLRNQTQLDQLVSAVSTPGNRDYGRFITRAEFQQRFAPLDTDAAAVASYLRSNGFSDIQVAPGNGIVTAVGNASTVQAAFHARLKRFSYDGRTVYANDTGAFVPAKLGSVVDAIVGLQDVVRPKHLSSRIASDVAAQAADPTSRTETGTPVVHAVTDFAKIYGASHLPPATGTTVGIITWGDVSQTIADLKTFTAQAGLPTVDTLVVPGGEGTLADDGNPAEWNLDSQAIVGTSGGVKKLIFYSAINGDSEDSQLTEGRLVEAMYKAVTDNQAKIINVSLSLDETAENAAGVQAVTDELFKQAAVQGQIFSVASGDGGPYQAAVSPQGKSGAIGTFDGTTVTPTVDLTQYSVAWPANSPYVVAVGGTKLSTIGATHWAGETVWNDGLFYADLDGQGRPADNYVRLLATGSGISKFEDAPAWQTLALGSSFTRRALPDVSFAASRSSGAWIIVNGKAEMHAGTSLASPIFVGGFARVETAHDNAIGLPTPWLYANVLRHHSTFRDVTEGNNGYQGHGYTAKAGWDNATGFGSLDFGKLSKVIEADSAH
;
A
#
# COMPACT_ATOMS: atom_id res chain seq x y z
N MET A 1 -92.65 13.14 34.53
CA MET A 1 -92.01 11.81 34.45
C MET A 1 -90.59 12.00 34.97
N GLN A 2 -90.21 11.53 36.18
CA GLN A 2 -89.97 10.12 36.58
C GLN A 2 -88.75 9.52 35.85
N GLN A 3 -87.74 8.93 36.52
CA GLN A 3 -87.57 8.72 37.98
C GLN A 3 -86.07 8.56 38.37
N ARG A 4 -85.75 8.71 39.67
CA ARG A 4 -84.51 8.24 40.34
C ARG A 4 -84.89 7.20 41.40
N PRO A 5 -83.96 6.32 41.85
CA PRO A 5 -83.27 6.58 43.13
C PRO A 5 -81.76 6.20 43.15
N ARG A 6 -81.15 6.21 44.34
CA ARG A 6 -79.75 5.87 44.73
C ARG A 6 -79.78 4.95 45.99
N TYR A 7 -78.60 4.58 46.51
CA TYR A 7 -78.30 3.97 47.84
C TYR A 7 -78.57 2.44 47.95
N ASP A 8 -77.82 1.60 48.69
CA ASP A 8 -76.39 1.53 49.15
C ASP A 8 -76.13 0.04 49.61
N PHE A 9 -75.21 -0.48 50.48
CA PHE A 9 -74.21 0.04 51.45
C PHE A 9 -73.18 -1.07 51.87
N SER A 10 -71.94 -0.67 52.23
CA SER A 10 -71.07 -1.23 53.32
C SER A 10 -70.32 -2.60 53.29
N CYS A 11 -69.05 -2.55 53.75
CA CYS A 11 -68.24 -3.50 54.58
C CYS A 11 -67.72 -4.90 54.13
N ARG A 12 -66.40 -4.99 53.83
CA ARG A 12 -65.24 -5.55 54.63
C ARG A 12 -65.40 -6.81 55.54
N PRO A 13 -64.31 -7.56 55.90
CA PRO A 13 -62.91 -7.57 55.40
C PRO A 13 -62.20 -8.98 55.29
N ASP A 14 -60.88 -8.96 55.01
CA ASP A 14 -59.78 -9.89 55.37
C ASP A 14 -59.80 -11.43 55.07
N PHE A 15 -58.70 -11.93 54.48
CA PHE A 15 -57.67 -12.72 55.21
C PHE A 15 -56.35 -12.86 54.41
N LEU A 16 -55.24 -13.22 55.09
CA LEU A 16 -53.88 -13.30 54.52
C LEU A 16 -53.38 -14.73 54.26
N ALA A 17 -52.50 -14.84 53.26
CA ALA A 17 -51.35 -15.78 53.13
C ALA A 17 -51.56 -17.31 53.19
N CYS A 18 -51.13 -18.00 52.11
CA CYS A 18 -49.98 -18.91 52.18
C CYS A 18 -49.42 -19.26 50.78
N LEU A 19 -48.10 -19.45 50.68
CA LEU A 19 -47.43 -20.05 49.52
C LEU A 19 -47.38 -21.59 49.68
N PRO A 20 -47.22 -22.36 48.59
CA PRO A 20 -45.91 -22.99 48.40
C PRO A 20 -45.41 -23.08 46.94
N LEU A 21 -44.15 -23.54 46.84
CA LEU A 21 -43.26 -23.67 45.68
C LEU A 21 -43.82 -24.29 44.38
N VAL A 22 -43.44 -23.63 43.27
CA VAL A 22 -42.68 -24.18 42.12
C VAL A 22 -43.04 -25.57 41.56
N VAL A 23 -43.53 -25.56 40.31
CA VAL A 23 -42.93 -26.38 39.23
C VAL A 23 -42.68 -25.45 38.03
N ALA A 24 -41.48 -25.50 37.44
CA ALA A 24 -41.14 -24.70 36.26
C ALA A 24 -41.38 -25.52 34.98
N ALA A 25 -42.10 -24.94 34.02
CA ALA A 25 -42.22 -25.47 32.66
C ALA A 25 -41.49 -24.52 31.68
N THR A 26 -40.36 -24.96 31.15
CA THR A 26 -39.51 -24.16 30.26
C THR A 26 -40.09 -24.07 28.85
N LEU A 27 -40.65 -22.90 28.50
CA LEU A 27 -40.86 -22.52 27.10
C LEU A 27 -39.53 -22.14 26.44
N TYR A 28 -38.72 -23.16 26.14
CA TYR A 28 -37.56 -23.02 25.25
C TYR A 28 -38.06 -22.80 23.81
N ALA A 29 -38.28 -21.54 23.45
CA ALA A 29 -38.33 -21.16 22.04
C ALA A 29 -36.90 -21.29 21.46
N PRO A 30 -36.70 -21.93 20.29
CA PRO A 30 -35.37 -22.18 19.76
C PRO A 30 -34.75 -20.89 19.18
N LEU A 31 -33.82 -20.27 19.92
CA LEU A 31 -32.89 -19.25 19.41
C LEU A 31 -31.81 -19.87 18.50
N ALA A 32 -32.24 -20.69 17.53
CA ALA A 32 -31.39 -21.54 16.70
C ALA A 32 -31.66 -21.33 15.19
N GLN A 33 -32.10 -20.13 14.80
CA GLN A 33 -32.45 -19.81 13.40
C GLN A 33 -32.07 -18.37 13.01
N ALA A 34 -31.00 -17.81 13.60
CA ALA A 34 -30.48 -16.47 13.29
C ALA A 34 -29.00 -16.46 12.84
N ALA A 35 -28.36 -17.64 12.74
CA ALA A 35 -26.97 -17.80 12.33
C ALA A 35 -26.77 -17.93 10.81
N SER A 36 -27.86 -17.88 10.03
CA SER A 36 -27.90 -18.05 8.57
C SER A 36 -27.80 -16.74 7.77
N ASP A 37 -28.06 -15.60 8.41
CA ASP A 37 -28.54 -14.42 7.70
C ASP A 37 -27.42 -13.42 7.37
N TRP A 38 -26.20 -13.68 7.85
CA TRP A 38 -25.02 -12.82 7.72
C TRP A 38 -23.78 -13.64 7.36
N VAL A 39 -22.90 -13.08 6.54
CA VAL A 39 -21.64 -13.70 6.11
C VAL A 39 -20.47 -12.73 6.23
N PRO A 40 -19.24 -13.21 6.52
CA PRO A 40 -18.08 -12.36 6.65
C PRO A 40 -17.63 -11.78 5.30
N THR A 41 -16.96 -10.63 5.37
CA THR A 41 -16.19 -10.01 4.28
C THR A 41 -14.69 -10.26 4.49
N HIS A 42 -13.82 -9.82 3.57
CA HIS A 42 -12.37 -9.87 3.77
C HIS A 42 -11.85 -8.91 4.86
N THR A 43 -12.65 -7.93 5.29
CA THR A 43 -12.27 -7.02 6.38
C THR A 43 -12.37 -7.71 7.74
N ALA A 44 -11.21 -8.14 8.25
CA ALA A 44 -11.06 -8.75 9.57
C ALA A 44 -11.11 -7.70 10.70
N ALA A 45 -11.13 -8.17 11.96
CA ALA A 45 -10.93 -7.29 13.10
C ALA A 45 -9.49 -6.74 13.12
N PHE A 46 -9.32 -5.43 13.12
CA PHE A 46 -8.02 -4.80 13.31
C PHE A 46 -7.58 -4.85 14.79
N LEU A 47 -8.52 -4.68 15.73
CA LEU A 47 -8.25 -4.86 17.17
C LEU A 47 -8.65 -6.26 17.63
N VAL A 48 -7.65 -7.05 18.06
CA VAL A 48 -7.85 -8.42 18.57
C VAL A 48 -7.71 -8.43 20.09
N PRO A 49 -8.73 -8.83 20.88
CA PRO A 49 -8.58 -8.99 22.32
C PRO A 49 -7.50 -10.01 22.67
N THR A 50 -6.61 -9.65 23.60
CA THR A 50 -5.70 -10.60 24.24
C THR A 50 -6.39 -11.23 25.46
N ALA A 51 -6.23 -12.53 25.66
CA ALA A 51 -6.73 -13.19 26.87
C ALA A 51 -6.05 -12.57 28.12
N PRO A 52 -6.77 -12.39 29.24
CA PRO A 52 -6.15 -11.97 30.49
C PRO A 52 -5.10 -13.00 30.92
N ALA A 53 -3.92 -12.54 31.33
CA ALA A 53 -2.86 -13.41 31.79
C ALA A 53 -3.35 -14.25 32.99
N ALA A 54 -3.24 -15.57 32.89
CA ALA A 54 -3.58 -16.47 33.98
C ALA A 54 -2.53 -16.33 35.09
N ASN A 55 -2.86 -15.60 36.16
CA ASN A 55 -2.00 -15.44 37.33
C ASN A 55 -1.66 -16.83 37.92
N PRO A 56 -0.37 -17.25 37.96
CA PRO A 56 0.01 -18.55 38.52
C PRO A 56 -0.10 -18.61 40.05
N ALA A 57 -0.39 -17.47 40.70
CA ALA A 57 -0.54 -17.34 42.15
C ALA A 57 -2.02 -17.40 42.57
N SER A 58 -2.60 -18.60 42.63
CA SER A 58 -3.92 -18.85 43.25
C SER A 58 -4.04 -20.28 43.78
N SER A 59 -3.18 -20.61 44.75
CA SER A 59 -3.37 -21.77 45.62
C SER A 59 -3.20 -21.33 47.08
N LEU A 60 -4.19 -21.71 47.90
CA LEU A 60 -4.37 -21.48 49.34
C LEU A 60 -4.88 -20.10 49.83
N LEU A 61 -5.98 -20.20 50.58
CA LEU A 61 -6.43 -19.36 51.71
C LEU A 61 -7.13 -18.00 51.47
N MET A 62 -8.47 -18.09 51.45
CA MET A 62 -9.50 -17.27 52.13
C MET A 62 -9.32 -15.77 52.45
N GLN A 63 -10.45 -15.06 52.27
CA GLN A 63 -10.86 -13.80 52.92
C GLN A 63 -10.19 -12.48 52.48
N SER A 64 -10.68 -11.93 51.36
CA SER A 64 -11.32 -10.59 51.40
C SER A 64 -12.27 -10.39 50.20
N LEU A 65 -13.42 -9.76 50.41
CA LEU A 65 -14.30 -9.28 49.35
C LEU A 65 -13.82 -7.90 48.87
N THR A 66 -12.62 -7.86 48.29
CA THR A 66 -12.25 -6.75 47.40
C THR A 66 -12.93 -6.99 46.07
N ALA A 67 -13.54 -5.96 45.48
CA ALA A 67 -14.07 -6.06 44.13
C ALA A 67 -12.88 -6.22 43.18
N SER A 68 -12.68 -7.42 42.62
CA SER A 68 -11.64 -7.67 41.64
C SER A 68 -11.79 -6.68 40.50
N ALA A 69 -10.85 -5.74 40.39
CA ALA A 69 -10.84 -4.78 39.29
C ALA A 69 -10.69 -5.59 37.99
N VAL A 70 -11.79 -5.71 37.25
CA VAL A 70 -11.79 -6.35 35.94
C VAL A 70 -10.87 -5.51 35.07
N SER A 71 -9.65 -6.01 34.83
CA SER A 71 -8.74 -5.40 33.88
C SER A 71 -9.52 -5.14 32.60
N ALA A 72 -9.45 -3.91 32.09
CA ALA A 72 -9.95 -3.64 30.75
C ALA A 72 -9.32 -4.67 29.80
N PRO A 73 -10.08 -5.22 28.83
CA PRO A 73 -9.52 -6.15 27.87
C PRO A 73 -8.37 -5.46 27.15
N ALA A 74 -7.15 -5.96 27.36
CA ALA A 74 -6.03 -5.54 26.54
C ALA A 74 -6.28 -6.05 25.11
N TYR A 75 -5.92 -5.23 24.13
CA TYR A 75 -6.01 -5.56 22.73
C TYR A 75 -4.61 -5.54 22.11
N ARG A 76 -4.44 -6.25 21.01
CA ARG A 76 -3.33 -6.08 20.07
C ARG A 76 -3.87 -5.67 18.70
N MET A 77 -3.10 -4.90 17.96
CA MET A 77 -3.45 -4.51 16.59
C MET A 77 -3.02 -5.60 15.60
N LYS A 78 -3.84 -5.88 14.57
CA LYS A 78 -3.52 -6.81 13.48
C LYS A 78 -2.66 -6.10 12.42
N MET A 79 -1.49 -5.67 12.87
CA MET A 79 -0.40 -5.09 12.09
C MET A 79 0.92 -5.80 12.46
N ASN A 80 2.03 -5.50 11.79
CA ASN A 80 3.31 -6.16 11.99
C ASN A 80 3.79 -6.06 13.46
N GLY A 81 4.41 -7.13 13.97
CA GLY A 81 4.77 -7.25 15.39
C GLY A 81 3.58 -7.46 16.34
N ALA A 82 2.34 -7.32 15.85
CA ALA A 82 1.10 -7.40 16.61
C ALA A 82 1.10 -6.60 17.93
N PRO A 83 1.41 -5.28 17.88
CA PRO A 83 1.68 -4.45 19.06
C PRO A 83 0.52 -4.45 20.05
N ALA A 84 0.86 -4.66 21.32
CA ALA A 84 -0.09 -4.74 22.43
C ALA A 84 -0.37 -3.35 23.02
N LEU A 85 -1.64 -2.97 23.06
CA LEU A 85 -2.13 -1.71 23.62
C LEU A 85 -2.27 -1.79 25.16
N ALA A 86 -1.25 -2.34 25.82
CA ALA A 86 -1.23 -2.49 27.28
C ALA A 86 -1.28 -1.12 27.97
N GLY A 87 -2.12 -0.99 29.00
CA GLY A 87 -2.34 0.29 29.71
C GLY A 87 -3.05 1.38 28.89
N THR A 88 -3.28 1.18 27.58
CA THR A 88 -3.94 2.17 26.72
C THR A 88 -5.44 2.19 26.99
N ARG A 89 -6.02 3.39 27.18
CA ARG A 89 -7.47 3.54 27.36
C ARG A 89 -8.20 3.40 26.03
N ILE A 90 -8.68 2.20 25.76
CA ILE A 90 -9.54 1.89 24.61
C ILE A 90 -11.00 2.09 25.01
N ALA A 91 -11.75 2.85 24.22
CA ALA A 91 -13.17 3.15 24.42
C ALA A 91 -13.97 2.84 23.14
N PRO A 92 -15.31 2.73 23.19
CA PRO A 92 -16.12 2.80 21.98
C PRO A 92 -15.86 4.11 21.22
N LEU A 93 -15.90 4.06 19.89
CA LEU A 93 -15.98 5.27 19.07
C LEU A 93 -17.27 6.03 19.40
N GLU A 94 -17.28 7.35 19.27
CA GLU A 94 -18.50 8.12 19.53
C GLU A 94 -19.59 7.76 18.52
N ILE A 95 -20.81 7.47 18.99
CA ILE A 95 -21.91 6.98 18.14
C ILE A 95 -22.30 7.95 17.01
N SER A 96 -21.97 9.24 17.17
CA SER A 96 -22.20 10.36 16.26
C SER A 96 -21.01 10.67 15.34
N GLN A 97 -19.84 10.06 15.55
CA GLN A 97 -18.65 10.29 14.72
C GLN A 97 -18.95 9.91 13.26
N PRO A 98 -18.78 10.81 12.28
CA PRO A 98 -18.83 10.46 10.88
C PRO A 98 -17.68 9.52 10.51
N VAL A 99 -17.98 8.46 9.77
CA VAL A 99 -17.04 7.49 9.23
C VAL A 99 -17.32 7.34 7.73
N ARG A 100 -16.31 7.59 6.89
CA ARG A 100 -16.35 7.27 5.47
C ARG A 100 -15.99 5.81 5.28
N ILE A 101 -16.74 5.10 4.43
CA ILE A 101 -16.42 3.72 4.03
C ILE A 101 -16.39 3.59 2.51
N ALA A 102 -15.62 2.62 2.04
CA ALA A 102 -15.67 2.11 0.68
C ALA A 102 -16.08 0.63 0.73
N VAL A 103 -17.31 0.33 0.29
CA VAL A 103 -17.79 -1.05 0.12
C VAL A 103 -17.32 -1.52 -1.24
N THR A 104 -16.44 -2.52 -1.26
CA THR A 104 -15.86 -3.06 -2.49
C THR A 104 -16.63 -4.28 -2.97
N LEU A 105 -16.70 -4.48 -4.29
CA LEU A 105 -17.49 -5.53 -4.92
C LEU A 105 -16.61 -6.52 -5.69
N LYS A 106 -16.94 -7.80 -5.57
CA LYS A 106 -16.20 -8.93 -6.15
C LYS A 106 -16.26 -8.91 -7.67
N LEU A 107 -15.10 -9.05 -8.33
CA LEU A 107 -15.08 -9.34 -9.76
C LEU A 107 -15.69 -10.72 -10.03
N ARG A 108 -16.56 -10.78 -11.04
CA ARG A 108 -17.22 -11.99 -11.54
C ARG A 108 -16.23 -12.87 -12.31
N ASN A 109 -16.54 -14.16 -12.42
CA ASN A 109 -15.80 -15.11 -13.26
C ASN A 109 -14.29 -15.24 -12.94
N GLN A 110 -13.91 -15.09 -11.66
CA GLN A 110 -12.54 -15.19 -11.12
C GLN A 110 -11.59 -16.13 -11.88
N THR A 111 -11.90 -17.42 -11.96
CA THR A 111 -11.03 -18.41 -12.62
C THR A 111 -10.76 -18.11 -14.10
N GLN A 112 -11.68 -17.42 -14.79
CA GLN A 112 -11.51 -16.97 -16.17
C GLN A 112 -10.70 -15.66 -16.26
N LEU A 113 -10.71 -14.84 -15.20
CA LEU A 113 -9.85 -13.66 -15.06
C LEU A 113 -8.40 -14.11 -14.81
N ASP A 114 -8.17 -15.01 -13.85
CA ASP A 114 -6.85 -15.57 -13.53
C ASP A 114 -6.22 -16.25 -14.77
N GLN A 115 -7.01 -17.03 -15.50
CA GLN A 115 -6.61 -17.63 -16.78
C GLN A 115 -6.26 -16.57 -17.83
N LEU A 116 -6.99 -15.45 -17.89
CA LEU A 116 -6.72 -14.37 -18.83
C LEU A 116 -5.45 -13.59 -18.45
N VAL A 117 -5.24 -13.26 -17.17
CA VAL A 117 -4.01 -12.61 -16.65
C VAL A 117 -2.79 -13.44 -17.05
N SER A 118 -2.84 -14.76 -16.81
CA SER A 118 -1.79 -15.69 -17.24
C SER A 118 -1.64 -15.69 -18.76
N ALA A 119 -2.73 -15.77 -19.52
CA ALA A 119 -2.68 -15.88 -20.98
C ALA A 119 -2.10 -14.64 -21.67
N VAL A 120 -2.46 -13.42 -21.25
CA VAL A 120 -1.95 -12.18 -21.88
C VAL A 120 -0.54 -11.82 -21.46
N SER A 121 -0.07 -12.33 -20.31
CA SER A 121 1.21 -11.94 -19.70
C SER A 121 2.31 -13.00 -19.83
N THR A 122 1.98 -14.25 -20.21
CA THR A 122 2.96 -15.35 -20.37
C THR A 122 3.47 -15.43 -21.82
N PRO A 123 4.79 -15.26 -22.07
CA PRO A 123 5.33 -15.33 -23.43
C PRO A 123 5.16 -16.71 -24.07
N GLY A 124 5.00 -16.76 -25.39
CA GLY A 124 4.69 -18.00 -26.12
C GLY A 124 3.26 -18.50 -25.93
N ASN A 125 2.43 -17.86 -25.12
CA ASN A 125 0.98 -18.07 -25.16
C ASN A 125 0.40 -17.43 -26.42
N ARG A 126 -0.51 -18.13 -27.11
CA ARG A 126 -1.21 -17.63 -28.30
C ARG A 126 -1.92 -16.27 -28.10
N ASP A 127 -2.28 -15.94 -26.86
CA ASP A 127 -2.99 -14.72 -26.48
C ASP A 127 -2.11 -13.72 -25.71
N TYR A 128 -0.79 -13.94 -25.68
CA TYR A 128 0.18 -12.97 -25.16
C TYR A 128 0.04 -11.62 -25.86
N GLY A 129 0.06 -10.53 -25.10
CA GLY A 129 -0.17 -9.17 -25.61
C GLY A 129 -1.61 -8.85 -26.04
N ARG A 130 -2.55 -9.81 -25.99
CA ARG A 130 -3.95 -9.60 -26.42
C ARG A 130 -4.84 -9.10 -25.29
N PHE A 131 -4.55 -7.90 -24.83
CA PHE A 131 -5.33 -7.22 -23.79
C PHE A 131 -6.77 -6.95 -24.24
N ILE A 132 -7.68 -6.88 -23.28
CA ILE A 132 -9.10 -6.62 -23.51
C ILE A 132 -9.44 -5.16 -23.21
N THR A 133 -10.47 -4.65 -23.90
CA THR A 133 -10.96 -3.29 -23.68
C THR A 133 -11.69 -3.15 -22.33
N ARG A 134 -11.84 -1.90 -21.88
CA ARG A 134 -12.68 -1.55 -20.73
C ARG A 134 -14.11 -2.09 -20.86
N ALA A 135 -14.68 -2.09 -22.07
CA ALA A 135 -16.04 -2.57 -22.33
C ALA A 135 -16.15 -4.10 -22.19
N GLU A 136 -15.19 -4.86 -22.74
CA GLU A 136 -15.15 -6.31 -22.60
C GLU A 136 -14.90 -6.74 -21.15
N PHE A 137 -14.05 -6.02 -20.42
CA PHE A 137 -13.87 -6.25 -18.99
C PHE A 137 -15.16 -5.97 -18.20
N GLN A 138 -15.85 -4.86 -18.49
CA GLN A 138 -17.13 -4.53 -17.85
C GLN A 138 -18.17 -5.64 -18.07
N GLN A 139 -18.26 -6.15 -19.30
CA GLN A 139 -19.17 -7.23 -19.66
C GLN A 139 -18.81 -8.56 -18.96
N ARG A 140 -17.52 -8.92 -18.94
CA ARG A 140 -17.06 -10.25 -18.50
C ARG A 140 -16.80 -10.36 -17.00
N PHE A 141 -16.25 -9.33 -16.37
CA PHE A 141 -15.61 -9.44 -15.05
C PHE A 141 -16.08 -8.39 -14.03
N ALA A 142 -16.34 -7.14 -14.42
CA ALA A 142 -16.78 -6.11 -13.46
C ALA A 142 -18.15 -6.44 -12.82
N PRO A 143 -18.47 -5.98 -11.60
CA PRO A 143 -19.77 -6.21 -10.96
C PRO A 143 -20.93 -5.63 -11.79
N LEU A 144 -22.12 -6.23 -11.69
CA LEU A 144 -23.27 -5.75 -12.46
C LEU A 144 -23.83 -4.46 -11.86
N ASP A 145 -24.50 -3.65 -12.69
CA ASP A 145 -25.18 -2.42 -12.23
C ASP A 145 -26.22 -2.74 -11.14
N THR A 146 -26.85 -3.91 -11.23
CA THR A 146 -27.77 -4.45 -10.21
C THR A 146 -27.10 -4.73 -8.88
N ASP A 147 -25.83 -5.13 -8.89
CA ASP A 147 -25.09 -5.54 -7.69
C ASP A 147 -24.65 -4.29 -6.91
N ALA A 148 -24.09 -3.31 -7.63
CA ALA A 148 -23.78 -2.00 -7.06
C ALA A 148 -25.04 -1.24 -6.62
N ALA A 149 -26.14 -1.32 -7.38
CA ALA A 149 -27.43 -0.76 -6.97
C ALA A 149 -28.00 -1.45 -5.71
N ALA A 150 -27.83 -2.77 -5.55
CA ALA A 150 -28.24 -3.49 -4.35
C ALA A 150 -27.42 -3.06 -3.12
N VAL A 151 -26.11 -2.87 -3.26
CA VAL A 151 -25.25 -2.32 -2.20
C VAL A 151 -25.61 -0.87 -1.87
N ALA A 152 -25.79 -0.01 -2.87
CA ALA A 152 -26.18 1.39 -2.67
C ALA A 152 -27.60 1.53 -2.05
N SER A 153 -28.53 0.63 -2.40
CA SER A 153 -29.84 0.55 -1.76
C SER A 153 -29.75 0.05 -0.32
N TYR A 154 -28.86 -0.92 -0.03
CA TYR A 154 -28.64 -1.43 1.31
C TYR A 154 -28.06 -0.34 2.23
N LEU A 155 -27.00 0.35 1.80
CA LEU A 155 -26.43 1.51 2.49
C LEU A 155 -27.51 2.56 2.81
N ARG A 156 -28.29 2.95 1.80
CA ARG A 156 -29.38 3.93 1.98
C ARG A 156 -30.44 3.47 2.97
N SER A 157 -30.79 2.19 2.98
CA SER A 157 -31.76 1.62 3.93
C SER A 157 -31.26 1.55 5.38
N ASN A 158 -29.95 1.63 5.61
CA ASN A 158 -29.34 1.72 6.95
C ASN A 158 -29.04 3.17 7.39
N GLY A 159 -29.38 4.17 6.57
CA GLY A 159 -29.19 5.58 6.91
C GLY A 159 -27.80 6.16 6.58
N PHE A 160 -27.07 5.58 5.62
CA PHE A 160 -25.88 6.22 5.05
C PHE A 160 -26.23 7.40 4.12
N SER A 161 -25.39 8.44 4.13
CA SER A 161 -25.39 9.56 3.18
C SER A 161 -24.27 9.41 2.14
N ASP A 162 -24.27 10.33 1.16
CA ASP A 162 -23.16 10.52 0.18
C ASP A 162 -22.74 9.25 -0.55
N ILE A 163 -23.74 8.41 -0.85
CA ILE A 163 -23.60 7.09 -1.46
C ILE A 163 -23.30 7.26 -2.96
N GLN A 164 -22.03 7.05 -3.33
CA GLN A 164 -21.54 7.15 -4.71
C GLN A 164 -21.07 5.78 -5.22
N VAL A 165 -21.57 5.38 -6.40
CA VAL A 165 -21.10 4.19 -7.13
C VAL A 165 -19.98 4.62 -8.09
N ALA A 166 -18.80 4.02 -7.96
CA ALA A 166 -17.66 4.35 -8.81
C ALA A 166 -17.84 3.79 -10.25
N PRO A 167 -17.33 4.49 -11.30
CA PRO A 167 -17.45 4.02 -12.68
C PRO A 167 -16.77 2.66 -12.90
N GLY A 168 -17.57 1.61 -13.14
CA GLY A 168 -17.11 0.23 -13.20
C GLY A 168 -17.63 -0.66 -12.07
N ASN A 169 -18.47 -0.12 -11.18
CA ASN A 169 -19.24 -0.86 -10.15
C ASN A 169 -18.42 -1.56 -9.05
N GLY A 170 -17.09 -1.48 -9.07
CA GLY A 170 -16.19 -2.16 -8.13
C GLY A 170 -16.16 -1.54 -6.72
N ILE A 171 -16.59 -0.29 -6.57
CA ILE A 171 -16.63 0.42 -5.29
C ILE A 171 -17.95 1.19 -5.16
N VAL A 172 -18.59 1.08 -3.99
CA VAL A 172 -19.66 1.97 -3.54
C VAL A 172 -19.19 2.67 -2.26
N THR A 173 -18.88 3.96 -2.35
CA THR A 173 -18.44 4.76 -1.20
C THR A 173 -19.64 5.42 -0.52
N ALA A 174 -19.57 5.63 0.79
CA ALA A 174 -20.63 6.28 1.57
C ALA A 174 -20.09 6.91 2.86
N VAL A 175 -20.87 7.78 3.48
CA VAL A 175 -20.62 8.34 4.82
C VAL A 175 -21.75 7.93 5.76
N GLY A 176 -21.41 7.54 6.98
CA GLY A 176 -22.39 7.22 8.01
C GLY A 176 -21.81 7.40 9.40
N ASN A 177 -22.66 7.63 10.39
CA ASN A 177 -22.19 7.73 11.77
C ASN A 177 -21.68 6.37 12.25
N ALA A 178 -20.76 6.34 13.24
CA ALA A 178 -20.24 5.10 13.79
C ALA A 178 -21.34 4.13 14.25
N SER A 179 -22.45 4.63 14.81
CA SER A 179 -23.64 3.82 15.12
C SER A 179 -24.23 3.12 13.89
N THR A 180 -24.38 3.83 12.78
CA THR A 180 -24.84 3.29 11.48
C THR A 180 -23.88 2.24 10.92
N VAL A 181 -22.57 2.48 10.96
CA VAL A 181 -21.55 1.51 10.50
C VAL A 181 -21.60 0.23 11.34
N GLN A 182 -21.66 0.35 12.67
CA GLN A 182 -21.75 -0.80 13.58
C GLN A 182 -23.03 -1.62 13.37
N ALA A 183 -24.16 -0.98 13.11
CA ALA A 183 -25.43 -1.66 12.85
C ALA A 183 -25.45 -2.36 11.48
N ALA A 184 -24.94 -1.70 10.43
CA ALA A 184 -25.00 -2.22 9.07
C ALA A 184 -23.96 -3.32 8.76
N PHE A 185 -22.82 -3.32 9.45
CA PHE A 185 -21.71 -4.25 9.16
C PHE A 185 -21.29 -5.13 10.32
N HIS A 186 -21.97 -5.04 11.48
CA HIS A 186 -21.61 -5.69 12.74
C HIS A 186 -20.18 -5.38 13.27
N ALA A 187 -19.44 -4.48 12.60
CA ALA A 187 -18.06 -4.10 12.92
C ALA A 187 -18.05 -3.00 13.99
N ARG A 188 -17.82 -3.39 15.25
CA ARG A 188 -17.79 -2.47 16.40
C ARG A 188 -16.52 -1.62 16.36
N LEU A 189 -16.68 -0.29 16.40
CA LEU A 189 -15.57 0.66 16.32
C LEU A 189 -15.13 1.10 17.71
N LYS A 190 -13.80 1.15 17.91
CA LYS A 190 -13.15 1.66 19.13
C LYS A 190 -12.31 2.87 18.79
N ARG A 191 -12.11 3.75 19.78
CA ARG A 191 -11.11 4.82 19.75
C ARG A 191 -10.08 4.65 20.86
N PHE A 192 -8.85 5.04 20.58
CA PHE A 192 -7.71 4.97 21.50
C PHE A 192 -6.64 5.98 21.09
N SER A 193 -5.55 6.07 21.84
CA SER A 193 -4.38 6.84 21.45
C SER A 193 -3.26 5.92 20.98
N TYR A 194 -2.61 6.28 19.89
CA TYR A 194 -1.48 5.57 19.31
C TYR A 194 -0.62 6.57 18.53
N ASP A 195 0.71 6.48 18.65
CA ASP A 195 1.69 7.37 18.02
C ASP A 195 1.32 8.86 18.12
N GLY A 196 1.00 9.31 19.34
CA GLY A 196 0.57 10.69 19.64
C GLY A 196 -0.84 11.08 19.13
N ARG A 197 -1.40 10.34 18.18
CA ARG A 197 -2.72 10.57 17.59
C ARG A 197 -3.84 10.02 18.46
N THR A 198 -5.06 10.52 18.25
CA THR A 198 -6.30 9.80 18.58
C THR A 198 -6.75 9.10 17.31
N VAL A 199 -6.94 7.79 17.39
CA VAL A 199 -7.24 6.90 16.24
C VAL A 199 -8.46 6.04 16.54
N TYR A 200 -9.09 5.49 15.51
CA TYR A 200 -10.13 4.47 15.58
C TYR A 200 -9.78 3.20 14.80
N ALA A 201 -10.37 2.07 15.24
CA ALA A 201 -10.28 0.80 14.54
C ALA A 201 -11.44 -0.14 14.93
N ASN A 202 -11.75 -1.13 14.08
CA ASN A 202 -12.75 -2.15 14.34
C ASN A 202 -12.22 -3.30 15.21
N ASP A 203 -12.98 -3.71 16.23
CA ASP A 203 -12.65 -4.86 17.11
C ASP A 203 -13.35 -6.17 16.71
N THR A 204 -13.99 -6.15 15.56
CA THR A 204 -14.82 -7.21 14.97
C THR A 204 -14.72 -7.08 13.46
N GLY A 205 -14.58 -8.21 12.75
CA GLY A 205 -14.60 -8.21 11.28
C GLY A 205 -15.97 -7.75 10.75
N ALA A 206 -15.98 -7.23 9.53
CA ALA A 206 -17.20 -6.75 8.91
C ALA A 206 -17.98 -7.90 8.26
N PHE A 207 -19.29 -7.90 8.47
CA PHE A 207 -20.24 -8.85 7.90
C PHE A 207 -21.22 -8.11 7.00
N VAL A 208 -21.80 -8.82 6.03
CA VAL A 208 -22.95 -8.34 5.24
C VAL A 208 -24.09 -9.34 5.32
N PRO A 209 -25.35 -8.92 5.10
CA PRO A 209 -26.46 -9.85 5.00
C PRO A 209 -26.20 -10.87 3.87
N ALA A 210 -26.56 -12.13 4.06
CA ALA A 210 -26.20 -13.24 3.16
C ALA A 210 -26.53 -12.98 1.68
N LYS A 211 -27.62 -12.24 1.40
CA LYS A 211 -28.02 -11.77 0.05
C LYS A 211 -27.00 -10.88 -0.68
N LEU A 212 -26.02 -10.32 0.02
CA LEU A 212 -24.91 -9.53 -0.53
C LEU A 212 -23.58 -10.30 -0.49
N GLY A 213 -23.54 -11.52 0.04
CA GLY A 213 -22.30 -12.29 0.27
C GLY A 213 -21.53 -12.66 -1.00
N SER A 214 -22.25 -12.89 -2.10
CA SER A 214 -21.68 -13.12 -3.44
C SER A 214 -21.27 -11.84 -4.17
N VAL A 215 -21.61 -10.67 -3.62
CA VAL A 215 -21.42 -9.35 -4.24
C VAL A 215 -20.33 -8.54 -3.55
N VAL A 216 -20.41 -8.37 -2.23
CA VAL A 216 -19.46 -7.53 -1.46
C VAL A 216 -18.19 -8.32 -1.16
N ASP A 217 -17.04 -7.66 -1.30
CA ASP A 217 -15.73 -8.21 -0.99
C ASP A 217 -15.20 -7.75 0.38
N ALA A 218 -15.01 -6.45 0.57
CA ALA A 218 -14.48 -5.81 1.79
C ALA A 218 -15.21 -4.49 2.13
N ILE A 219 -15.02 -4.03 3.35
CA ILE A 219 -15.50 -2.73 3.87
C ILE A 219 -14.28 -1.92 4.33
N VAL A 220 -13.71 -1.10 3.45
CA VAL A 220 -12.49 -0.31 3.72
C VAL A 220 -12.86 1.00 4.44
N GLY A 221 -11.95 1.53 5.28
CA GLY A 221 -12.16 2.74 6.08
C GLY A 221 -12.61 2.51 7.53
N LEU A 222 -12.57 1.26 8.01
CA LEU A 222 -12.94 0.90 9.39
C LEU A 222 -11.81 1.10 10.43
N GLN A 223 -10.67 1.66 10.00
CA GLN A 223 -9.57 2.11 10.84
C GLN A 223 -8.88 3.36 10.23
N ASP A 224 -8.13 4.11 11.04
CA ASP A 224 -7.25 5.24 10.61
C ASP A 224 -5.84 5.16 11.25
N VAL A 225 -5.51 3.99 11.81
CA VAL A 225 -4.29 3.73 12.57
C VAL A 225 -3.08 3.77 11.65
N VAL A 226 -3.14 3.04 10.54
CA VAL A 226 -2.12 3.03 9.48
C VAL A 226 -2.51 4.07 8.42
N ARG A 227 -1.54 4.87 7.98
CA ARG A 227 -1.69 5.84 6.89
C ARG A 227 -0.61 5.62 5.81
N PRO A 228 -0.87 5.99 4.55
CA PRO A 228 0.13 5.99 3.48
C PRO A 228 1.41 6.75 3.84
N LYS A 229 2.53 6.34 3.26
CA LYS A 229 3.85 6.96 3.47
C LYS A 229 4.57 7.21 2.15
N HIS A 230 5.14 8.41 2.04
CA HIS A 230 6.26 8.73 1.17
C HIS A 230 7.45 7.79 1.41
N LEU A 231 8.19 7.48 0.35
CA LEU A 231 9.45 6.73 0.39
C LEU A 231 10.64 7.58 -0.10
N SER A 232 10.44 8.87 -0.35
CA SER A 232 11.50 9.84 -0.67
C SER A 232 12.38 10.14 0.55
N SER A 233 13.69 9.93 0.38
CA SER A 233 14.72 10.16 1.40
C SER A 233 15.61 11.35 1.03
N ARG A 234 15.29 12.54 1.57
CA ARG A 234 16.03 13.80 1.36
C ARG A 234 17.49 13.69 1.83
N ILE A 235 18.42 14.04 0.95
CA ILE A 235 19.88 13.97 1.20
C ILE A 235 20.35 15.29 1.80
N ALA A 236 21.03 15.22 2.95
CA ALA A 236 21.68 16.36 3.59
C ALA A 236 22.90 16.85 2.78
N SER A 237 23.15 18.16 2.79
CA SER A 237 24.13 18.82 1.92
C SER A 237 25.60 18.45 2.18
N ASP A 238 25.90 17.90 3.35
CA ASP A 238 27.22 17.40 3.76
C ASP A 238 27.53 16.03 3.13
N VAL A 239 26.59 15.09 3.20
CA VAL A 239 26.65 13.79 2.49
C VAL A 239 26.75 14.01 0.99
N ALA A 240 25.99 14.98 0.48
CA ALA A 240 26.04 15.38 -0.92
C ALA A 240 27.40 15.96 -1.34
N ALA A 241 28.02 16.80 -0.51
CA ALA A 241 29.34 17.37 -0.82
C ALA A 241 30.41 16.27 -0.96
N GLN A 242 30.33 15.21 -0.16
CA GLN A 242 31.22 14.05 -0.27
C GLN A 242 30.95 13.22 -1.53
N ALA A 243 29.68 13.02 -1.91
CA ALA A 243 29.30 12.31 -3.14
C ALA A 243 29.44 13.17 -4.43
N ALA A 244 29.65 14.48 -4.32
CA ALA A 244 29.79 15.39 -5.45
C ALA A 244 31.25 15.76 -5.78
N ASP A 245 32.22 15.43 -4.90
CA ASP A 245 33.62 15.82 -5.05
C ASP A 245 34.21 15.37 -6.40
N PRO A 246 34.58 16.30 -7.31
CA PRO A 246 35.13 15.94 -8.62
C PRO A 246 36.45 15.16 -8.55
N THR A 247 37.18 15.23 -7.44
CA THR A 247 38.46 14.52 -7.23
C THR A 247 38.27 13.05 -6.87
N SER A 248 37.06 12.64 -6.46
CA SER A 248 36.69 11.23 -6.21
C SER A 248 36.36 10.44 -7.49
N ARG A 249 36.37 11.08 -8.66
CA ARG A 249 35.96 10.49 -9.95
C ARG A 249 37.09 9.71 -10.61
N THR A 250 37.41 8.55 -10.04
CA THR A 250 38.43 7.62 -10.54
C THR A 250 37.99 6.87 -11.81
N GLU A 251 38.96 6.33 -12.56
CA GLU A 251 38.70 5.46 -13.73
C GLU A 251 37.99 4.15 -13.33
N THR A 252 38.23 3.67 -12.11
CA THR A 252 37.33 2.76 -11.39
C THR A 252 36.15 3.58 -10.85
N GLY A 253 34.94 3.37 -11.38
CA GLY A 253 33.79 4.25 -11.10
C GLY A 253 33.35 4.31 -9.64
N THR A 254 32.69 5.41 -9.27
CA THR A 254 32.32 5.75 -7.88
C THR A 254 30.87 6.21 -7.74
N PRO A 255 30.25 6.12 -6.55
CA PRO A 255 28.92 6.68 -6.29
C PRO A 255 28.92 8.20 -6.34
N VAL A 256 27.99 8.79 -7.11
CA VAL A 256 27.80 10.24 -7.21
C VAL A 256 26.31 10.58 -7.29
N VAL A 257 25.91 11.78 -6.85
CA VAL A 257 24.52 12.24 -7.05
C VAL A 257 24.33 12.69 -8.52
N HIS A 258 23.35 12.09 -9.19
CA HIS A 258 23.09 12.25 -10.63
C HIS A 258 22.08 13.36 -10.95
N ALA A 259 22.07 13.85 -12.19
CA ALA A 259 20.87 14.49 -12.73
C ALA A 259 19.90 13.39 -13.18
N VAL A 260 18.58 13.60 -13.03
CA VAL A 260 17.56 12.61 -13.47
C VAL A 260 17.62 12.26 -14.97
N THR A 261 18.26 13.08 -15.79
CA THR A 261 18.55 12.81 -17.22
C THR A 261 19.67 11.80 -17.46
N ASP A 262 20.53 11.55 -16.46
CA ASP A 262 21.68 10.66 -16.60
C ASP A 262 21.26 9.18 -16.59
N PHE A 263 20.20 8.83 -15.86
CA PHE A 263 19.69 7.46 -15.74
C PHE A 263 19.34 6.82 -17.09
N ALA A 264 18.89 7.63 -18.06
CA ALA A 264 18.66 7.19 -19.43
C ALA A 264 19.93 6.59 -20.07
N LYS A 265 21.11 7.16 -19.82
CA LYS A 265 22.40 6.65 -20.33
C LYS A 265 22.89 5.49 -19.48
N ILE A 266 22.85 5.64 -18.16
CA ILE A 266 23.31 4.65 -17.17
C ILE A 266 22.66 3.30 -17.45
N TYR A 267 21.34 3.25 -17.54
CA TYR A 267 20.55 2.01 -17.74
C TYR A 267 20.25 1.68 -19.22
N GLY A 268 21.01 2.26 -20.17
CA GLY A 268 20.96 1.89 -21.60
C GLY A 268 19.72 2.35 -22.38
N ALA A 269 18.75 3.01 -21.73
CA ALA A 269 17.51 3.48 -22.36
C ALA A 269 17.71 4.61 -23.39
N SER A 270 18.84 5.32 -23.36
CA SER A 270 19.09 6.51 -24.20
C SER A 270 19.14 6.25 -25.71
N HIS A 271 19.30 4.99 -26.13
CA HIS A 271 19.24 4.57 -27.53
C HIS A 271 17.82 4.26 -28.03
N LEU A 272 16.83 4.16 -27.14
CA LEU A 272 15.42 3.99 -27.47
C LEU A 272 14.79 5.35 -27.83
N PRO A 273 13.65 5.39 -28.55
CA PRO A 273 12.88 6.63 -28.69
C PRO A 273 12.56 7.26 -27.31
N PRO A 274 12.44 8.59 -27.20
CA PRO A 274 11.84 9.22 -26.02
C PRO A 274 10.38 8.80 -25.88
N ALA A 275 9.87 8.64 -24.66
CA ALA A 275 8.55 8.02 -24.37
C ALA A 275 7.31 8.85 -24.77
N THR A 276 7.44 9.73 -25.76
CA THR A 276 6.40 10.58 -26.33
C THR A 276 5.24 9.82 -26.99
N GLY A 277 5.36 8.51 -27.19
CA GLY A 277 4.26 7.62 -27.59
C GLY A 277 3.43 7.05 -26.43
N THR A 278 3.95 7.13 -25.20
CA THR A 278 3.43 6.45 -24.00
C THR A 278 2.87 7.44 -22.98
N THR A 279 1.63 7.21 -22.53
CA THR A 279 1.02 7.94 -21.39
C THR A 279 1.46 7.28 -20.09
N VAL A 280 1.94 8.09 -19.14
CA VAL A 280 2.41 7.62 -17.82
C VAL A 280 1.49 8.15 -16.72
N GLY A 281 1.23 7.34 -15.70
CA GLY A 281 0.50 7.71 -14.48
C GLY A 281 1.42 7.78 -13.26
N ILE A 282 1.02 8.57 -12.27
CA ILE A 282 1.58 8.55 -10.91
C ILE A 282 0.40 8.52 -9.94
N ILE A 283 0.42 7.64 -8.94
CA ILE A 283 -0.50 7.68 -7.81
C ILE A 283 0.04 8.68 -6.77
N THR A 284 -0.75 9.69 -6.45
CA THR A 284 -0.39 10.79 -5.54
C THR A 284 -1.45 11.00 -4.46
N TRP A 285 -1.28 11.99 -3.58
CA TRP A 285 -2.36 12.60 -2.82
C TRP A 285 -2.24 14.12 -2.83
N GLY A 286 -3.32 14.83 -2.45
CA GLY A 286 -3.32 16.28 -2.32
C GLY A 286 -3.23 17.06 -3.64
N ASP A 287 -2.98 18.37 -3.52
CA ASP A 287 -2.75 19.24 -4.66
C ASP A 287 -1.31 19.07 -5.19
N VAL A 288 -1.19 18.86 -6.50
CA VAL A 288 0.09 18.71 -7.22
C VAL A 288 0.41 19.95 -8.08
N SER A 289 -0.29 21.07 -7.88
CA SER A 289 -0.07 22.32 -8.64
C SER A 289 1.35 22.86 -8.51
N GLN A 290 1.95 22.80 -7.31
CA GLN A 290 3.36 23.17 -7.09
C GLN A 290 4.30 22.18 -7.79
N THR A 291 4.02 20.88 -7.75
CA THR A 291 4.76 19.86 -8.52
C THR A 291 4.73 20.11 -10.01
N ILE A 292 3.59 20.51 -10.57
CA ILE A 292 3.48 20.87 -11.99
C ILE A 292 4.27 22.15 -12.32
N ALA A 293 4.47 23.07 -11.36
CA ALA A 293 5.36 24.23 -11.52
C ALA A 293 6.85 23.86 -11.43
N ASP A 294 7.22 22.98 -10.51
CA ASP A 294 8.60 22.45 -10.39
C ASP A 294 8.98 21.59 -11.59
N LEU A 295 8.06 20.77 -12.13
CA LEU A 295 8.27 19.98 -13.35
C LEU A 295 8.49 20.85 -14.59
N LYS A 296 7.79 21.98 -14.71
CA LYS A 296 8.02 23.00 -15.76
C LYS A 296 9.38 23.66 -15.60
N THR A 297 9.80 23.92 -14.36
CA THR A 297 11.11 24.49 -14.04
C THR A 297 12.24 23.51 -14.39
N PHE A 298 12.09 22.24 -13.99
CA PHE A 298 13.01 21.15 -14.34
C PHE A 298 13.13 20.95 -15.85
N THR A 299 12.02 20.79 -16.58
CA THR A 299 12.05 20.55 -18.03
C THR A 299 12.72 21.69 -18.80
N ALA A 300 12.46 22.94 -18.41
CA ALA A 300 13.13 24.11 -18.96
C ALA A 300 14.66 24.12 -18.68
N GLN A 301 15.10 23.76 -17.47
CA GLN A 301 16.52 23.68 -17.11
C GLN A 301 17.23 22.49 -17.79
N ALA A 302 16.55 21.36 -17.97
CA ALA A 302 17.07 20.16 -18.61
C ALA A 302 17.05 20.21 -20.15
N GLY A 303 16.45 21.24 -20.75
CA GLY A 303 16.27 21.35 -22.21
C GLY A 303 15.28 20.33 -22.78
N LEU A 304 14.35 19.82 -21.96
CA LEU A 304 13.34 18.83 -22.34
C LEU A 304 12.03 19.53 -22.80
N PRO A 305 11.21 18.87 -23.64
CA PRO A 305 9.88 19.36 -23.99
C PRO A 305 8.99 19.56 -22.75
N THR A 306 8.10 20.55 -22.79
CA THR A 306 7.06 20.71 -21.78
C THR A 306 6.10 19.52 -21.83
N VAL A 307 5.78 18.97 -20.65
CA VAL A 307 4.91 17.79 -20.51
C VAL A 307 3.43 18.22 -20.42
N ASP A 308 2.55 17.53 -21.16
CA ASP A 308 1.10 17.63 -20.98
C ASP A 308 0.71 16.90 -19.68
N THR A 309 0.23 17.65 -18.69
CA THR A 309 -0.09 17.15 -17.34
C THR A 309 -1.60 17.18 -17.08
N LEU A 310 -2.15 16.09 -16.57
CA LEU A 310 -3.54 16.00 -16.11
C LEU A 310 -3.57 15.62 -14.63
N VAL A 311 -4.42 16.28 -13.84
CA VAL A 311 -4.73 15.87 -12.46
C VAL A 311 -6.12 15.22 -12.45
N VAL A 312 -6.23 14.05 -11.83
CA VAL A 312 -7.47 13.28 -11.72
C VAL A 312 -7.70 12.94 -10.23
N PRO A 313 -8.70 13.54 -9.57
CA PRO A 313 -9.09 13.11 -8.22
C PRO A 313 -9.55 11.65 -8.22
N GLY A 314 -9.08 10.86 -7.24
CA GLY A 314 -9.47 9.47 -7.07
C GLY A 314 -10.93 9.28 -6.67
N GLY A 315 -11.52 10.28 -6.01
CA GLY A 315 -12.90 10.29 -5.55
C GLY A 315 -13.36 11.70 -5.17
N GLU A 316 -14.55 11.80 -4.57
CA GLU A 316 -15.14 13.07 -4.15
C GLU A 316 -14.46 13.66 -2.89
N GLY A 317 -14.13 14.96 -2.94
CA GLY A 317 -13.56 15.73 -1.83
C GLY A 317 -12.51 16.74 -2.29
N THR A 318 -11.73 17.25 -1.32
CA THR A 318 -10.72 18.28 -1.55
C THR A 318 -9.32 17.68 -1.73
N LEU A 319 -8.65 18.07 -2.80
CA LEU A 319 -7.20 17.97 -2.91
C LEU A 319 -6.60 19.21 -2.25
N ALA A 320 -5.97 19.04 -1.09
CA ALA A 320 -5.32 20.10 -0.33
C ALA A 320 -3.79 20.05 -0.51
N ASP A 321 -3.14 21.20 -0.44
CA ASP A 321 -1.69 21.32 -0.35
C ASP A 321 -1.21 20.83 1.03
N ASP A 322 -0.33 19.81 1.04
CA ASP A 322 0.31 19.26 2.24
C ASP A 322 1.65 19.94 2.56
N GLY A 323 2.09 20.88 1.71
CA GLY A 323 3.36 21.60 1.81
C GLY A 323 4.60 20.77 1.46
N ASN A 324 4.45 19.52 1.02
CA ASN A 324 5.53 18.56 0.76
C ASN A 324 5.51 17.95 -0.66
N PRO A 325 5.67 18.76 -1.73
CA PRO A 325 5.69 18.26 -3.11
C PRO A 325 6.90 17.37 -3.47
N ALA A 326 7.82 17.10 -2.53
CA ALA A 326 9.10 16.45 -2.80
C ALA A 326 8.97 15.04 -3.42
N GLU A 327 7.99 14.23 -2.98
CA GLU A 327 7.74 12.89 -3.52
C GLU A 327 7.27 12.96 -4.98
N TRP A 328 6.24 13.77 -5.24
CA TRP A 328 5.66 13.91 -6.57
C TRP A 328 6.63 14.60 -7.55
N ASN A 329 7.53 15.43 -7.03
CA ASN A 329 8.64 16.02 -7.76
C ASN A 329 9.70 14.99 -8.12
N LEU A 330 10.06 14.10 -7.19
CA LEU A 330 10.98 12.98 -7.45
C LEU A 330 10.42 12.07 -8.54
N ASP A 331 9.17 11.61 -8.38
CA ASP A 331 8.47 10.77 -9.35
C ASP A 331 8.42 11.40 -10.74
N SER A 332 7.83 12.60 -10.83
CA SER A 332 7.60 13.24 -12.13
C SER A 332 8.90 13.61 -12.85
N GLN A 333 9.93 14.05 -12.13
CA GLN A 333 11.19 14.46 -12.75
C GLN A 333 12.10 13.27 -13.07
N ALA A 334 12.11 12.21 -12.25
CA ALA A 334 12.83 10.97 -12.57
C ALA A 334 12.20 10.22 -13.75
N ILE A 335 10.85 10.16 -13.83
CA ILE A 335 10.14 9.65 -15.01
C ILE A 335 10.52 10.46 -16.26
N VAL A 336 10.36 11.78 -16.22
CA VAL A 336 10.53 12.64 -17.41
C VAL A 336 12.00 12.74 -17.84
N GLY A 337 12.94 12.78 -16.88
CA GLY A 337 14.38 12.76 -17.13
C GLY A 337 14.86 11.44 -17.77
N THR A 338 14.43 10.29 -17.24
CA THR A 338 14.83 8.98 -17.77
C THR A 338 14.16 8.68 -19.12
N SER A 339 12.87 9.04 -19.26
CA SER A 339 12.10 8.86 -20.50
C SER A 339 12.52 9.79 -21.63
N GLY A 340 13.10 10.95 -21.33
CA GLY A 340 13.31 12.03 -22.29
C GLY A 340 12.02 12.78 -22.68
N GLY A 341 10.97 12.65 -21.87
CA GLY A 341 9.62 13.15 -22.15
C GLY A 341 8.61 12.02 -22.36
N VAL A 342 7.36 12.29 -21.98
CA VAL A 342 6.21 11.35 -22.08
C VAL A 342 5.09 11.97 -22.91
N LYS A 343 4.18 11.15 -23.45
CA LYS A 343 3.00 11.62 -24.21
C LYS A 343 2.08 12.51 -23.37
N LYS A 344 1.89 12.09 -22.12
CA LYS A 344 1.08 12.74 -21.07
C LYS A 344 1.49 12.15 -19.73
N LEU A 345 1.51 12.98 -18.69
CA LEU A 345 1.68 12.56 -17.30
C LEU A 345 0.38 12.79 -16.53
N ILE A 346 -0.20 11.73 -15.95
CA ILE A 346 -1.47 11.79 -15.21
C ILE A 346 -1.20 11.57 -13.72
N PHE A 347 -1.48 12.59 -12.92
CA PHE A 347 -1.47 12.50 -11.45
C PHE A 347 -2.85 12.04 -10.97
N TYR A 348 -2.96 10.78 -10.57
CA TYR A 348 -4.17 10.24 -9.95
C TYR A 348 -4.08 10.47 -8.44
N SER A 349 -4.74 11.52 -7.96
CA SER A 349 -4.52 12.04 -6.61
C SER A 349 -5.61 11.60 -5.63
N ALA A 350 -5.21 10.93 -4.56
CA ALA A 350 -6.07 10.60 -3.44
C ALA A 350 -6.50 11.87 -2.67
N ILE A 351 -7.75 11.89 -2.23
CA ILE A 351 -8.30 12.97 -1.41
C ILE A 351 -7.65 12.92 -0.02
N ASN A 352 -6.94 13.99 0.36
CA ASN A 352 -6.35 14.17 1.68
C ASN A 352 -7.17 15.10 2.59
N GLY A 353 -8.04 15.96 2.03
CA GLY A 353 -9.02 16.74 2.78
C GLY A 353 -8.59 18.18 3.08
N ASP A 354 -7.73 18.36 4.08
CA ASP A 354 -7.12 19.63 4.46
C ASP A 354 -5.59 19.49 4.57
N SER A 355 -4.91 20.57 4.96
CA SER A 355 -3.44 20.63 5.04
C SER A 355 -2.83 19.85 6.22
N GLU A 356 -3.59 19.02 6.94
CA GLU A 356 -3.08 18.04 7.92
C GLU A 356 -3.32 16.58 7.46
N ASP A 357 -3.68 16.39 6.19
CA ASP A 357 -4.06 15.11 5.59
C ASP A 357 -5.20 14.40 6.35
N SER A 358 -6.16 15.17 6.88
CA SER A 358 -7.20 14.69 7.80
C SER A 358 -8.14 13.62 7.24
N GLN A 359 -8.18 13.42 5.92
CA GLN A 359 -8.93 12.36 5.24
C GLN A 359 -8.04 11.30 4.56
N LEU A 360 -6.71 11.41 4.61
CA LEU A 360 -5.82 10.47 3.93
C LEU A 360 -5.78 9.12 4.65
N THR A 361 -6.41 8.13 4.02
CA THR A 361 -6.49 6.74 4.48
C THR A 361 -6.12 5.77 3.36
N GLU A 362 -5.91 4.49 3.71
CA GLU A 362 -5.79 3.40 2.76
C GLU A 362 -6.98 3.37 1.78
N GLY A 363 -8.19 3.67 2.26
CA GLY A 363 -9.39 3.77 1.42
C GLY A 363 -9.32 4.86 0.35
N ARG A 364 -8.76 6.04 0.67
CA ARG A 364 -8.56 7.12 -0.32
C ARG A 364 -7.47 6.80 -1.33
N LEU A 365 -6.44 6.06 -0.92
CA LEU A 365 -5.40 5.55 -1.83
C LEU A 365 -5.96 4.49 -2.79
N VAL A 366 -6.82 3.59 -2.30
CA VAL A 366 -7.57 2.63 -3.13
C VAL A 366 -8.50 3.34 -4.11
N GLU A 367 -9.19 4.42 -3.71
CA GLU A 367 -9.99 5.25 -4.63
C GLU A 367 -9.13 5.79 -5.80
N ALA A 368 -7.92 6.31 -5.52
CA ALA A 368 -6.99 6.80 -6.56
C ALA A 368 -6.45 5.70 -7.49
N MET A 369 -6.05 4.55 -6.94
CA MET A 369 -5.65 3.39 -7.75
C MET A 369 -6.82 2.88 -8.61
N TYR A 370 -8.03 2.81 -8.05
CA TYR A 370 -9.23 2.38 -8.76
C TYR A 370 -9.52 3.29 -9.96
N LYS A 371 -9.34 4.60 -9.79
CA LYS A 371 -9.47 5.59 -10.86
C LYS A 371 -8.42 5.39 -11.96
N ALA A 372 -7.16 5.16 -11.60
CA ALA A 372 -6.07 4.95 -12.55
C ALA A 372 -6.27 3.72 -13.46
N VAL A 373 -6.85 2.65 -12.93
CA VAL A 373 -7.18 1.43 -13.69
C VAL A 373 -8.48 1.59 -14.46
N THR A 374 -9.55 2.11 -13.83
CA THR A 374 -10.86 2.21 -14.51
C THR A 374 -10.94 3.29 -15.58
N ASP A 375 -10.08 4.31 -15.56
CA ASP A 375 -9.90 5.24 -16.69
C ASP A 375 -9.15 4.59 -17.87
N ASN A 376 -8.23 3.65 -17.58
CA ASN A 376 -7.35 2.98 -18.55
C ASN A 376 -6.70 3.93 -19.58
N GLN A 377 -6.16 5.07 -19.10
CA GLN A 377 -5.47 6.07 -19.94
C GLN A 377 -3.94 6.00 -19.86
N ALA A 378 -3.41 5.55 -18.73
CA ALA A 378 -1.97 5.41 -18.49
C ALA A 378 -1.53 3.97 -18.76
N LYS A 379 -0.47 3.81 -19.56
CA LYS A 379 0.11 2.51 -19.91
C LYS A 379 0.94 1.94 -18.77
N ILE A 380 1.73 2.79 -18.13
CA ILE A 380 2.54 2.47 -16.96
C ILE A 380 2.28 3.50 -15.86
N ILE A 381 2.15 3.03 -14.62
CA ILE A 381 1.74 3.82 -13.45
C ILE A 381 2.77 3.64 -12.34
N ASN A 382 3.26 4.75 -11.77
CA ASN A 382 4.17 4.75 -10.63
C ASN A 382 3.44 4.81 -9.28
N VAL A 383 3.96 4.08 -8.28
CA VAL A 383 3.52 4.11 -6.88
C VAL A 383 4.75 4.14 -5.97
N SER A 384 5.25 5.34 -5.64
CA SER A 384 6.36 5.54 -4.70
C SER A 384 5.91 5.60 -3.23
N LEU A 385 4.97 4.73 -2.85
CA LEU A 385 4.26 4.77 -1.56
C LEU A 385 4.19 3.39 -0.91
N SER A 386 4.09 3.34 0.43
CA SER A 386 3.95 2.07 1.18
C SER A 386 3.02 2.10 2.39
N LEU A 387 2.45 0.93 2.69
CA LEU A 387 1.77 0.56 3.94
C LEU A 387 2.23 -0.85 4.41
N ASP A 388 1.77 -1.29 5.58
CA ASP A 388 2.11 -2.60 6.16
C ASP A 388 1.19 -3.70 5.61
N GLU A 389 1.75 -4.71 4.93
CA GLU A 389 0.98 -5.84 4.38
C GLU A 389 0.08 -6.54 5.42
N THR A 390 0.47 -6.53 6.70
CA THR A 390 -0.30 -7.13 7.78
C THR A 390 -1.60 -6.37 8.05
N ALA A 391 -1.54 -5.04 7.97
CA ALA A 391 -2.68 -4.15 8.14
C ALA A 391 -3.57 -4.14 6.89
N GLU A 392 -2.99 -4.08 5.69
CA GLU A 392 -3.77 -4.08 4.45
C GLU A 392 -4.45 -5.43 4.18
N ASN A 393 -3.82 -6.55 4.57
CA ASN A 393 -4.47 -7.85 4.64
C ASN A 393 -5.55 -7.92 5.75
N ALA A 394 -5.41 -7.17 6.84
CA ALA A 394 -6.44 -7.08 7.89
C ALA A 394 -7.67 -6.28 7.45
N ALA A 395 -7.46 -5.15 6.77
CA ALA A 395 -8.54 -4.31 6.25
C ALA A 395 -9.27 -4.95 5.06
N GLY A 396 -8.67 -5.94 4.39
CA GLY A 396 -9.14 -6.51 3.13
C GLY A 396 -8.69 -5.74 1.89
N VAL A 397 -7.94 -4.64 2.08
CA VAL A 397 -7.41 -3.78 1.02
C VAL A 397 -6.50 -4.53 0.07
N GLN A 398 -5.65 -5.43 0.59
CA GLN A 398 -4.74 -6.22 -0.23
C GLN A 398 -5.50 -7.03 -1.30
N ALA A 399 -6.54 -7.77 -0.91
CA ALA A 399 -7.37 -8.55 -1.83
C ALA A 399 -8.09 -7.67 -2.86
N VAL A 400 -8.63 -6.53 -2.42
CA VAL A 400 -9.29 -5.54 -3.29
C VAL A 400 -8.32 -5.01 -4.35
N THR A 401 -7.09 -4.69 -3.98
CA THR A 401 -6.11 -4.15 -4.93
C THR A 401 -5.49 -5.21 -5.82
N ASP A 402 -5.37 -6.47 -5.36
CA ASP A 402 -4.94 -7.55 -6.25
C ASP A 402 -5.95 -7.80 -7.37
N GLU A 403 -7.25 -7.81 -7.07
CA GLU A 403 -8.31 -7.85 -8.08
C GLU A 403 -8.25 -6.65 -9.05
N LEU A 404 -7.88 -5.48 -8.55
CA LEU A 404 -7.69 -4.27 -9.35
C LEU A 404 -6.43 -4.35 -10.25
N PHE A 405 -5.34 -4.92 -9.76
CA PHE A 405 -4.13 -5.13 -10.53
C PHE A 405 -4.29 -6.29 -11.55
N LYS A 406 -5.14 -7.30 -11.28
CA LYS A 406 -5.61 -8.25 -12.29
C LYS A 406 -6.35 -7.55 -13.42
N GLN A 407 -7.24 -6.58 -13.12
CA GLN A 407 -7.88 -5.76 -14.15
C GLN A 407 -6.82 -5.00 -14.98
N ALA A 408 -5.88 -4.33 -14.31
CA ALA A 408 -4.79 -3.60 -14.96
C ALA A 408 -4.01 -4.51 -15.94
N ALA A 409 -3.60 -5.70 -15.48
CA ALA A 409 -2.84 -6.66 -16.28
C ALA A 409 -3.62 -7.15 -17.52
N VAL A 410 -4.91 -7.49 -17.41
CA VAL A 410 -5.71 -7.91 -18.59
C VAL A 410 -6.07 -6.76 -19.53
N GLN A 411 -5.97 -5.52 -19.05
CA GLN A 411 -6.12 -4.29 -19.84
C GLN A 411 -4.78 -3.76 -20.38
N GLY A 412 -3.67 -4.45 -20.10
CA GLY A 412 -2.34 -4.11 -20.60
C GLY A 412 -1.67 -2.93 -19.89
N GLN A 413 -2.12 -2.58 -18.68
CA GLN A 413 -1.48 -1.57 -17.84
C GLN A 413 -0.41 -2.21 -16.93
N ILE A 414 0.65 -1.47 -16.65
CA ILE A 414 1.76 -1.90 -15.78
C ILE A 414 1.79 -0.99 -14.54
N PHE A 415 1.78 -1.59 -13.35
CA PHE A 415 2.08 -0.87 -12.11
C PHE A 415 3.52 -1.12 -11.70
N SER A 416 4.26 -0.04 -11.40
CA SER A 416 5.57 -0.07 -10.77
C SER A 416 5.44 0.46 -9.35
N VAL A 417 5.94 -0.28 -8.38
CA VAL A 417 5.81 0.04 -6.95
C VAL A 417 7.18 0.03 -6.30
N ALA A 418 7.51 1.11 -5.59
CA ALA A 418 8.69 1.19 -4.74
C ALA A 418 8.62 0.14 -3.61
N SER A 419 9.64 -0.70 -3.47
CA SER A 419 9.59 -1.84 -2.54
C SER A 419 9.79 -1.47 -1.06
N GLY A 420 10.20 -0.22 -0.78
CA GLY A 420 10.33 0.35 0.56
C GLY A 420 11.75 0.76 0.96
N ASP A 421 11.86 1.51 2.06
CA ASP A 421 13.08 2.21 2.48
C ASP A 421 13.65 1.74 3.85
N GLY A 422 12.91 0.91 4.58
CA GLY A 422 13.30 0.37 5.89
C GLY A 422 14.04 -0.99 5.89
N GLY A 423 14.71 -1.38 4.80
CA GLY A 423 15.33 -2.70 4.68
C GLY A 423 14.31 -3.84 4.77
N PRO A 424 14.56 -4.92 5.53
CA PRO A 424 13.57 -5.96 5.79
C PRO A 424 12.55 -5.55 6.89
N TYR A 425 12.64 -4.34 7.43
CA TYR A 425 11.84 -3.86 8.56
C TYR A 425 10.79 -2.81 8.14
N GLN A 426 10.25 -2.92 6.92
CA GLN A 426 9.34 -1.92 6.33
C GLN A 426 8.14 -1.53 7.20
N ALA A 427 7.58 -2.48 7.94
CA ALA A 427 6.42 -2.24 8.78
C ALA A 427 6.76 -1.81 10.22
N ALA A 428 8.05 -1.70 10.58
CA ALA A 428 8.49 -1.06 11.82
C ALA A 428 8.51 0.47 11.64
N VAL A 429 7.92 1.22 12.57
CA VAL A 429 7.76 2.68 12.47
C VAL A 429 8.27 3.42 13.70
N SER A 430 8.78 4.63 13.49
CA SER A 430 9.08 5.61 14.54
C SER A 430 7.81 6.31 15.02
N PRO A 431 7.85 7.08 16.13
CA PRO A 431 6.70 7.87 16.60
C PRO A 431 6.11 8.84 15.56
N GLN A 432 6.91 9.35 14.62
CA GLN A 432 6.44 10.17 13.48
C GLN A 432 6.23 9.35 12.19
N GLY A 433 6.11 8.02 12.30
CA GLY A 433 5.66 7.13 11.23
C GLY A 433 6.71 6.70 10.20
N LYS A 434 8.00 7.04 10.38
CA LYS A 434 9.06 6.71 9.41
C LYS A 434 9.40 5.21 9.46
N SER A 435 9.31 4.55 8.31
CA SER A 435 9.53 3.10 8.18
C SER A 435 10.99 2.67 8.35
N GLY A 436 11.20 1.46 8.87
CA GLY A 436 12.52 0.91 9.18
C GLY A 436 13.08 1.30 10.54
N ALA A 437 12.27 1.84 11.46
CA ALA A 437 12.70 2.20 12.80
C ALA A 437 12.99 0.93 13.63
N ILE A 438 14.27 0.61 13.84
CA ILE A 438 14.69 -0.64 14.46
C ILE A 438 15.02 -0.53 15.95
N GLY A 439 15.22 0.68 16.47
CA GLY A 439 15.70 0.88 17.84
C GLY A 439 15.86 2.33 18.26
N THR A 440 16.41 2.52 19.44
CA THR A 440 16.74 3.84 20.02
C THR A 440 18.23 3.94 20.34
N PHE A 441 18.83 5.10 20.09
CA PHE A 441 20.25 5.39 20.35
C PHE A 441 20.45 6.18 21.65
N ASP A 442 21.44 5.81 22.47
CA ASP A 442 21.73 6.47 23.75
C ASP A 442 22.89 7.50 23.71
N GLY A 443 23.50 7.70 22.54
CA GLY A 443 24.75 8.46 22.37
C GLY A 443 26.00 7.58 22.18
N THR A 444 25.89 6.28 22.47
CA THR A 444 26.96 5.28 22.30
C THR A 444 26.49 4.02 21.57
N THR A 445 25.27 3.55 21.85
CA THR A 445 24.78 2.22 21.50
C THR A 445 23.34 2.31 20.99
N VAL A 446 23.00 1.50 19.98
CA VAL A 446 21.61 1.31 19.52
C VAL A 446 21.02 0.11 20.25
N THR A 447 19.94 0.33 21.00
CA THR A 447 19.12 -0.73 21.60
C THR A 447 17.95 -1.04 20.65
N PRO A 448 17.83 -2.26 20.09
CA PRO A 448 16.72 -2.61 19.22
C PRO A 448 15.37 -2.58 19.96
N THR A 449 14.36 -1.99 19.31
CA THR A 449 12.95 -1.99 19.75
C THR A 449 12.10 -3.00 18.98
N VAL A 450 12.70 -3.70 18.00
CA VAL A 450 12.08 -4.77 17.22
C VAL A 450 12.92 -6.04 17.29
N ASP A 451 12.30 -7.19 17.07
CA ASP A 451 13.01 -8.44 16.84
C ASP A 451 13.67 -8.39 15.45
N LEU A 452 15.00 -8.26 15.41
CA LEU A 452 15.77 -8.16 14.17
C LEU A 452 15.69 -9.43 13.30
N THR A 453 15.15 -10.55 13.78
CA THR A 453 14.86 -11.76 13.00
C THR A 453 13.53 -11.70 12.25
N GLN A 454 12.62 -10.78 12.60
CA GLN A 454 11.28 -10.69 12.01
C GLN A 454 11.25 -9.69 10.85
N TYR A 455 11.09 -10.21 9.64
CA TYR A 455 11.05 -9.39 8.42
C TYR A 455 9.63 -9.02 8.00
N SER A 456 9.51 -8.01 7.16
CA SER A 456 8.26 -7.42 6.67
C SER A 456 8.50 -6.71 5.33
N VAL A 457 7.55 -6.84 4.41
CA VAL A 457 7.58 -6.20 3.09
C VAL A 457 6.51 -5.12 2.97
N ALA A 458 6.67 -4.20 2.03
CA ALA A 458 5.69 -3.14 1.78
C ALA A 458 4.50 -3.64 0.94
N TRP A 459 3.29 -3.23 1.32
CA TRP A 459 2.16 -3.17 0.39
C TRP A 459 2.20 -1.81 -0.35
N PRO A 460 1.86 -1.72 -1.66
CA PRO A 460 1.37 -2.79 -2.54
C PRO A 460 2.46 -3.57 -3.28
N ALA A 461 3.75 -3.34 -2.99
CA ALA A 461 4.85 -4.02 -3.69
C ALA A 461 4.87 -5.55 -3.47
N ASN A 462 4.20 -6.04 -2.43
CA ASN A 462 4.01 -7.47 -2.18
C ASN A 462 3.06 -8.16 -3.19
N SER A 463 2.26 -7.42 -3.97
CA SER A 463 1.38 -7.99 -5.00
C SER A 463 2.18 -8.74 -6.09
N PRO A 464 1.67 -9.87 -6.60
CA PRO A 464 2.21 -10.56 -7.77
C PRO A 464 1.77 -9.93 -9.11
N TYR A 465 0.88 -8.94 -9.10
CA TYR A 465 0.35 -8.29 -10.32
C TYR A 465 0.97 -6.92 -10.61
N VAL A 466 2.07 -6.58 -9.92
CA VAL A 466 2.85 -5.35 -10.09
C VAL A 466 4.34 -5.67 -10.28
N VAL A 467 5.11 -4.70 -10.75
CA VAL A 467 6.58 -4.74 -10.71
C VAL A 467 7.03 -4.10 -9.39
N ALA A 468 7.60 -4.90 -8.50
CA ALA A 468 8.23 -4.41 -7.27
C ALA A 468 9.66 -3.96 -7.56
N VAL A 469 9.96 -2.69 -7.33
CA VAL A 469 11.24 -2.07 -7.69
C VAL A 469 12.03 -1.68 -6.44
N GLY A 470 13.18 -2.35 -6.27
CA GLY A 470 14.11 -2.14 -5.16
C GLY A 470 15.26 -1.20 -5.45
N GLY A 471 16.16 -1.09 -4.48
CA GLY A 471 17.22 -0.09 -4.44
C GLY A 471 18.63 -0.65 -4.57
N THR A 472 19.43 -0.01 -5.42
CA THR A 472 20.88 -0.20 -5.53
C THR A 472 21.65 1.01 -5.01
N LYS A 473 22.89 0.79 -4.58
CA LYS A 473 23.93 1.81 -4.52
C LYS A 473 24.70 1.75 -5.83
N LEU A 474 24.48 2.75 -6.69
CA LEU A 474 25.06 2.84 -8.01
C LEU A 474 26.45 3.51 -7.97
N SER A 475 27.36 3.00 -8.79
CA SER A 475 28.67 3.62 -9.09
C SER A 475 28.82 3.85 -10.60
N THR A 476 29.39 5.00 -10.98
CA THR A 476 29.61 5.37 -12.39
C THR A 476 31.02 5.87 -12.68
N ILE A 477 31.48 5.66 -13.91
CA ILE A 477 32.62 6.38 -14.48
C ILE A 477 32.09 7.71 -15.04
N GLY A 478 32.59 8.83 -14.52
CA GLY A 478 31.94 10.12 -14.71
C GLY A 478 30.51 10.11 -14.14
N ALA A 479 29.58 10.86 -14.76
CA ALA A 479 28.19 10.95 -14.29
C ALA A 479 27.22 9.97 -14.96
N THR A 480 27.59 9.35 -16.09
CA THR A 480 26.61 8.68 -16.99
C THR A 480 26.97 7.28 -17.46
N HIS A 481 28.19 6.79 -17.20
CA HIS A 481 28.60 5.43 -17.59
C HIS A 481 28.55 4.51 -16.37
N TRP A 482 27.65 3.54 -16.37
CA TRP A 482 27.53 2.54 -15.30
C TRP A 482 28.88 1.81 -15.07
N ALA A 483 29.25 1.61 -13.81
CA ALA A 483 30.48 0.92 -13.42
C ALA A 483 30.24 -0.30 -12.51
N GLY A 484 29.17 -0.26 -11.71
CA GLY A 484 28.77 -1.33 -10.81
C GLY A 484 27.60 -0.89 -9.93
N GLU A 485 26.90 -1.86 -9.34
CA GLU A 485 25.83 -1.65 -8.36
C GLU A 485 25.99 -2.65 -7.22
N THR A 486 25.79 -2.19 -5.98
CA THR A 486 25.68 -3.05 -4.78
C THR A 486 24.29 -2.89 -4.16
N VAL A 487 23.90 -3.75 -3.22
CA VAL A 487 22.65 -3.57 -2.45
C VAL A 487 22.61 -2.17 -1.82
N TRP A 488 21.49 -1.46 -1.93
CA TRP A 488 21.31 -0.23 -1.17
C TRP A 488 21.14 -0.52 0.32
N ASN A 489 22.14 -0.11 1.10
CA ASN A 489 22.09 0.00 2.55
C ASN A 489 23.04 1.12 2.97
N ASP A 490 22.48 2.26 3.39
CA ASP A 490 23.27 3.41 3.87
C ASP A 490 23.45 3.37 5.41
N GLY A 491 22.95 2.34 6.09
CA GLY A 491 23.05 2.17 7.53
C GLY A 491 21.97 2.90 8.32
N LEU A 492 22.31 3.29 9.56
CA LEU A 492 21.36 3.87 10.52
C LEU A 492 21.43 5.40 10.57
N PHE A 493 20.26 6.01 10.61
CA PHE A 493 20.05 7.45 10.79
C PHE A 493 19.02 7.68 11.88
N TYR A 494 19.02 8.85 12.52
CA TYR A 494 17.87 9.27 13.33
C TYR A 494 16.60 9.23 12.46
N ALA A 495 15.54 8.61 12.98
CA ALA A 495 14.31 8.42 12.23
C ALA A 495 13.57 9.73 12.06
N ASP A 496 13.42 10.46 13.17
CA ASP A 496 12.53 11.60 13.31
C ASP A 496 13.33 12.87 13.56
N LEU A 497 13.06 13.90 12.75
CA LEU A 497 13.83 15.15 12.72
C LEU A 497 12.91 16.35 12.94
N ASP A 498 13.42 17.39 13.60
CA ASP A 498 12.72 18.65 13.79
C ASP A 498 12.79 19.54 12.54
N GLY A 499 12.06 20.67 12.56
CA GLY A 499 12.09 21.67 11.49
C GLY A 499 13.42 22.42 11.31
N GLN A 500 14.49 22.00 11.97
CA GLN A 500 15.87 22.46 11.77
C GLN A 500 16.80 21.29 11.33
N GLY A 501 16.27 20.09 11.09
CA GLY A 501 17.02 18.91 10.68
C GLY A 501 17.79 18.22 11.81
N ARG A 502 17.52 18.55 13.08
CA ARG A 502 18.12 17.90 14.26
C ARG A 502 17.24 16.72 14.70
N PRO A 503 17.77 15.72 15.43
CA PRO A 503 16.94 14.65 15.99
C PRO A 503 15.81 15.20 16.88
N ALA A 504 14.57 14.85 16.57
CA ALA A 504 13.40 15.21 17.36
C ALA A 504 13.24 14.30 18.59
N ASP A 505 13.65 13.04 18.46
CA ASP A 505 13.82 12.07 19.53
C ASP A 505 15.10 11.25 19.30
N ASN A 506 15.20 10.07 19.93
CA ASN A 506 16.35 9.19 19.80
C ASN A 506 16.07 7.87 19.05
N TYR A 507 14.95 7.74 18.34
CA TYR A 507 14.70 6.60 17.45
C TYR A 507 15.64 6.65 16.26
N VAL A 508 16.11 5.47 15.84
CA VAL A 508 16.94 5.29 14.65
C VAL A 508 16.28 4.33 13.66
N ARG A 509 16.32 4.70 12.38
CA ARG A 509 15.85 3.89 11.26
C ARG A 509 17.00 3.42 10.39
N LEU A 510 16.84 2.22 9.86
CA LEU A 510 17.64 1.71 8.75
C LEU A 510 17.18 2.38 7.45
N LEU A 511 18.13 2.82 6.61
CA LEU A 511 17.88 3.26 5.24
C LEU A 511 18.47 2.24 4.26
N ALA A 512 17.63 1.35 3.77
CA ALA A 512 18.03 0.24 2.90
C ALA A 512 16.86 -0.27 2.04
N THR A 513 17.18 -0.93 0.93
CA THR A 513 16.20 -1.46 -0.03
C THR A 513 15.18 -2.40 0.62
N GLY A 514 13.90 -2.16 0.37
CA GLY A 514 12.81 -3.03 0.78
C GLY A 514 12.79 -4.32 -0.01
N SER A 515 12.76 -5.43 0.72
CA SER A 515 12.83 -6.75 0.10
C SER A 515 12.43 -7.84 1.09
N GLY A 516 12.20 -9.04 0.56
CA GLY A 516 11.87 -10.23 1.34
C GLY A 516 10.69 -10.97 0.76
N ILE A 517 9.96 -11.64 1.64
CA ILE A 517 8.90 -12.59 1.28
C ILE A 517 7.59 -12.15 1.96
N SER A 518 6.50 -12.05 1.21
CA SER A 518 5.18 -11.73 1.77
C SER A 518 4.71 -12.80 2.74
N LYS A 519 4.07 -12.36 3.83
CA LYS A 519 3.37 -13.25 4.77
C LYS A 519 2.08 -13.81 4.19
N PHE A 520 1.53 -13.18 3.14
CA PHE A 520 0.15 -13.37 2.69
C PHE A 520 0.03 -13.84 1.24
N GLU A 521 0.75 -13.20 0.31
CA GLU A 521 0.64 -13.51 -1.11
C GLU A 521 1.41 -14.78 -1.49
N ASP A 522 0.74 -15.69 -2.18
CA ASP A 522 1.36 -16.91 -2.72
C ASP A 522 2.35 -16.58 -3.84
N ALA A 523 3.36 -17.44 -4.00
CA ALA A 523 4.31 -17.28 -5.10
C ALA A 523 3.58 -17.50 -6.43
N PRO A 524 3.58 -16.52 -7.36
CA PRO A 524 2.95 -16.70 -8.66
C PRO A 524 3.73 -17.74 -9.46
N ALA A 525 3.03 -18.51 -10.30
CA ALA A 525 3.59 -19.68 -10.97
C ALA A 525 4.87 -19.38 -11.81
N TRP A 526 5.01 -18.17 -12.36
CA TRP A 526 6.22 -17.74 -13.06
C TRP A 526 7.43 -17.58 -12.12
N GLN A 527 7.23 -17.14 -10.88
CA GLN A 527 8.28 -17.02 -9.88
C GLN A 527 8.73 -18.40 -9.39
N THR A 528 7.78 -19.28 -9.04
CA THR A 528 8.06 -20.65 -8.61
C THR A 528 8.71 -21.49 -9.73
N LEU A 529 8.35 -21.26 -10.99
CA LEU A 529 8.98 -21.94 -12.15
C LEU A 529 10.44 -21.52 -12.35
N ALA A 530 10.75 -20.23 -12.18
CA ALA A 530 12.09 -19.69 -12.41
C ALA A 530 13.04 -19.85 -11.20
N LEU A 531 12.51 -19.73 -9.97
CA LEU A 531 13.29 -19.78 -8.73
C LEU A 531 13.25 -21.13 -8.01
N GLY A 532 12.34 -22.02 -8.41
CA GLY A 532 12.16 -23.35 -7.82
C GLY A 532 11.05 -23.43 -6.77
N SER A 533 10.58 -24.65 -6.51
CA SER A 533 9.41 -24.97 -5.66
C SER A 533 9.56 -24.65 -4.17
N SER A 534 10.71 -24.15 -3.71
CA SER A 534 10.88 -23.59 -2.36
C SER A 534 10.29 -22.17 -2.23
N PHE A 535 10.06 -21.48 -3.35
CA PHE A 535 9.34 -20.21 -3.36
C PHE A 535 7.83 -20.47 -3.41
N THR A 536 7.22 -20.46 -2.22
CA THR A 536 5.78 -20.70 -2.00
C THR A 536 4.98 -19.41 -1.72
N ARG A 537 5.66 -18.31 -1.38
CA ARG A 537 5.09 -16.98 -1.17
C ARG A 537 5.80 -15.94 -2.04
N ARG A 538 5.12 -14.87 -2.44
CA ARG A 538 5.65 -13.81 -3.32
C ARG A 538 6.89 -13.18 -2.67
N ALA A 539 8.03 -13.37 -3.31
CA ALA A 539 9.31 -12.77 -2.93
C ALA A 539 9.61 -11.54 -3.81
N LEU A 540 10.24 -10.51 -3.25
CA LEU A 540 10.45 -9.21 -3.89
C LEU A 540 11.77 -8.55 -3.41
N PRO A 541 12.33 -7.57 -4.15
CA PRO A 541 11.85 -6.98 -5.41
C PRO A 541 12.00 -7.90 -6.63
N ASP A 542 11.41 -7.49 -7.76
CA ASP A 542 11.60 -8.15 -9.06
C ASP A 542 12.89 -7.65 -9.74
N VAL A 543 13.12 -6.34 -9.69
CA VAL A 543 14.28 -5.60 -10.24
C VAL A 543 14.64 -4.42 -9.33
N SER A 544 15.83 -3.82 -9.48
CA SER A 544 16.27 -2.67 -8.67
C SER A 544 17.01 -1.60 -9.46
N PHE A 545 16.96 -0.34 -9.01
CA PHE A 545 17.69 0.79 -9.60
C PHE A 545 18.22 1.74 -8.50
N ALA A 546 18.97 2.77 -8.88
CA ALA A 546 19.63 3.69 -7.94
C ALA A 546 18.70 4.24 -6.85
N ALA A 547 19.08 4.01 -5.59
CA ALA A 547 18.31 4.40 -4.40
C ALA A 547 19.18 4.89 -3.22
N SER A 548 20.50 4.68 -3.23
CA SER A 548 21.38 5.18 -2.16
C SER A 548 21.44 6.70 -2.11
N ARG A 549 21.52 7.27 -0.90
CA ARG A 549 21.81 8.69 -0.66
C ARG A 549 23.15 9.13 -1.25
N SER A 550 24.08 8.19 -1.46
CA SER A 550 25.37 8.43 -2.13
C SER A 550 25.30 8.30 -3.66
N SER A 551 24.18 7.83 -4.22
CA SER A 551 23.93 7.70 -5.66
C SER A 551 22.53 8.20 -6.05
N GLY A 552 22.05 9.23 -5.37
CA GLY A 552 20.69 9.76 -5.52
C GLY A 552 20.51 10.68 -6.73
N ALA A 553 19.42 11.43 -6.75
CA ALA A 553 19.07 12.33 -7.85
C ALA A 553 18.90 13.78 -7.39
N TRP A 554 19.39 14.71 -8.21
CA TRP A 554 19.03 16.13 -8.17
C TRP A 554 17.64 16.34 -8.80
N ILE A 555 16.75 17.00 -8.07
CA ILE A 555 15.41 17.40 -8.49
C ILE A 555 15.10 18.84 -8.07
N ILE A 556 14.08 19.45 -8.67
CA ILE A 556 13.56 20.76 -8.25
C ILE A 556 12.44 20.55 -7.22
N VAL A 557 12.53 21.24 -6.08
CA VAL A 557 11.48 21.31 -5.04
C VAL A 557 11.32 22.77 -4.63
N ASN A 558 10.09 23.29 -4.73
CA ASN A 558 9.77 24.70 -4.41
C ASN A 558 10.71 25.70 -5.11
N GLY A 559 10.96 25.47 -6.41
CA GLY A 559 11.84 26.26 -7.27
C GLY A 559 13.35 26.10 -7.02
N LYS A 560 13.78 25.19 -6.13
CA LYS A 560 15.19 25.01 -5.73
C LYS A 560 15.69 23.62 -6.04
N ALA A 561 16.98 23.50 -6.37
CA ALA A 561 17.62 22.20 -6.52
C ALA A 561 17.80 21.54 -5.14
N GLU A 562 17.22 20.36 -4.98
CA GLU A 562 17.38 19.47 -3.84
C GLU A 562 17.84 18.08 -4.30
N MET A 563 18.24 17.23 -3.35
CA MET A 563 18.73 15.89 -3.61
C MET A 563 17.92 14.88 -2.83
N HIS A 564 17.41 13.86 -3.52
CA HIS A 564 16.53 12.84 -2.96
C HIS A 564 16.93 11.45 -3.46
N ALA A 565 16.55 10.44 -2.69
CA ALA A 565 16.92 9.04 -2.82
C ALA A 565 15.81 8.14 -2.24
N GLY A 566 16.08 6.85 -2.05
CA GLY A 566 15.09 5.85 -1.65
C GLY A 566 14.56 5.04 -2.83
N THR A 567 13.72 4.04 -2.55
CA THR A 567 13.05 3.25 -3.60
C THR A 567 12.06 4.10 -4.43
N SER A 568 11.64 5.25 -3.89
CA SER A 568 11.00 6.34 -4.63
C SER A 568 11.81 6.94 -5.77
N LEU A 569 13.13 6.74 -5.83
CA LEU A 569 13.92 7.08 -7.02
C LEU A 569 13.96 5.90 -8.00
N ALA A 570 14.08 4.68 -7.48
CA ALA A 570 14.22 3.49 -8.29
C ALA A 570 12.96 3.16 -9.11
N SER A 571 11.76 3.26 -8.52
CA SER A 571 10.49 3.03 -9.23
C SER A 571 10.28 3.98 -10.42
N PRO A 572 10.40 5.32 -10.29
CA PRO A 572 10.25 6.22 -11.44
C PRO A 572 11.42 6.13 -12.45
N ILE A 573 12.61 5.67 -12.07
CA ILE A 573 13.65 5.27 -13.05
C ILE A 573 13.16 4.08 -13.88
N PHE A 574 12.59 3.04 -13.26
CA PHE A 574 11.99 1.91 -13.99
C PHE A 574 10.89 2.41 -14.92
N VAL A 575 9.95 3.22 -14.42
CA VAL A 575 8.83 3.74 -15.21
C VAL A 575 9.31 4.57 -16.40
N GLY A 576 10.26 5.50 -16.19
CA GLY A 576 10.81 6.33 -17.25
C GLY A 576 11.61 5.54 -18.29
N GLY A 577 12.36 4.52 -17.87
CA GLY A 577 13.10 3.63 -18.78
C GLY A 577 12.19 2.69 -19.56
N PHE A 578 11.23 2.05 -18.89
CA PHE A 578 10.30 1.11 -19.50
C PHE A 578 9.28 1.80 -20.41
N ALA A 579 8.86 3.04 -20.12
CA ALA A 579 8.02 3.82 -21.03
C ALA A 579 8.68 4.07 -22.41
N ARG A 580 10.02 4.07 -22.50
CA ARG A 580 10.74 4.12 -23.79
C ARG A 580 10.74 2.78 -24.52
N VAL A 581 10.72 1.67 -23.77
CA VAL A 581 10.50 0.33 -24.34
C VAL A 581 9.07 0.25 -24.89
N GLU A 582 8.07 0.71 -24.13
CA GLU A 582 6.67 0.78 -24.60
C GLU A 582 6.52 1.65 -25.86
N THR A 583 7.12 2.83 -25.91
CA THR A 583 7.12 3.66 -27.14
C THR A 583 7.88 3.01 -28.31
N ALA A 584 8.85 2.13 -28.05
CA ALA A 584 9.52 1.34 -29.09
C ALA A 584 8.71 0.12 -29.57
N HIS A 585 7.70 -0.29 -28.79
CA HIS A 585 6.86 -1.48 -29.02
C HIS A 585 5.36 -1.12 -29.11
N ASP A 586 5.02 0.07 -29.62
CA ASP A 586 3.65 0.57 -29.84
C ASP A 586 2.69 0.50 -28.62
N ASN A 587 3.24 0.47 -27.40
CA ASN A 587 2.56 0.21 -26.13
C ASN A 587 1.93 -1.21 -26.01
N ALA A 588 2.55 -2.22 -26.63
CA ALA A 588 2.02 -3.58 -26.71
C ALA A 588 2.48 -4.54 -25.58
N ILE A 589 3.33 -4.11 -24.62
CA ILE A 589 3.88 -5.02 -23.60
C ILE A 589 2.94 -5.10 -22.38
N GLY A 590 2.79 -6.29 -21.77
CA GLY A 590 1.92 -6.49 -20.61
C GLY A 590 2.64 -6.28 -19.27
N LEU A 591 2.02 -6.73 -18.18
CA LEU A 591 2.72 -6.96 -16.91
C LEU A 591 4.02 -7.76 -17.19
N PRO A 592 5.23 -7.19 -16.99
CA PRO A 592 6.44 -7.77 -17.55
C PRO A 592 7.06 -8.87 -16.67
N THR A 593 6.60 -9.04 -15.43
CA THR A 593 7.18 -10.01 -14.48
C THR A 593 7.21 -11.46 -15.01
N PRO A 594 6.19 -12.02 -15.69
CA PRO A 594 6.29 -13.38 -16.21
C PRO A 594 7.32 -13.50 -17.35
N TRP A 595 7.51 -12.46 -18.17
CA TRP A 595 8.56 -12.42 -19.19
C TRP A 595 9.96 -12.35 -18.53
N LEU A 596 10.15 -11.45 -17.57
CA LEU A 596 11.43 -11.25 -16.88
C LEU A 596 11.90 -12.55 -16.20
N TYR A 597 11.02 -13.21 -15.45
CA TYR A 597 11.33 -14.46 -14.77
C TYR A 597 11.51 -15.64 -15.72
N ALA A 598 10.78 -15.71 -16.84
CA ALA A 598 10.98 -16.76 -17.84
C ALA A 598 12.31 -16.65 -18.60
N ASN A 599 12.80 -15.42 -18.84
CA ASN A 599 13.91 -15.16 -19.77
C ASN A 599 15.26 -14.80 -19.12
N VAL A 600 15.33 -14.53 -17.81
CA VAL A 600 16.61 -14.27 -17.10
C VAL A 600 17.66 -15.39 -17.31
N LEU A 601 17.24 -16.65 -17.34
CA LEU A 601 18.13 -17.81 -17.53
C LEU A 601 18.63 -17.97 -18.97
N ARG A 602 18.10 -17.19 -19.92
CA ARG A 602 18.47 -17.19 -21.35
C ARG A 602 19.17 -15.91 -21.79
N HIS A 603 18.80 -14.78 -21.17
CA HIS A 603 19.17 -13.43 -21.62
C HIS A 603 19.77 -12.59 -20.48
N HIS A 604 20.63 -13.20 -19.66
CA HIS A 604 21.27 -12.59 -18.49
C HIS A 604 21.91 -11.22 -18.78
N SER A 605 22.36 -10.96 -20.01
CA SER A 605 22.96 -9.68 -20.42
C SER A 605 21.99 -8.49 -20.43
N THR A 606 20.67 -8.72 -20.38
CA THR A 606 19.63 -7.68 -20.19
C THR A 606 19.51 -7.21 -18.75
N PHE A 607 20.06 -7.99 -17.80
CA PHE A 607 20.13 -7.67 -16.39
C PHE A 607 21.56 -7.27 -16.01
N ARG A 608 21.70 -6.62 -14.86
CA ARG A 608 22.98 -6.29 -14.24
C ARG A 608 22.93 -6.82 -12.81
N ASP A 609 23.36 -8.07 -12.70
CA ASP A 609 23.33 -8.89 -11.50
C ASP A 609 24.09 -8.19 -10.35
N VAL A 610 23.42 -7.99 -9.21
CA VAL A 610 23.98 -7.29 -8.05
C VAL A 610 24.32 -8.35 -7.01
N THR A 611 25.61 -8.70 -6.91
CA THR A 611 26.05 -9.87 -6.12
C THR A 611 26.67 -9.53 -4.78
N GLU A 612 26.71 -8.24 -4.40
CA GLU A 612 27.40 -7.75 -3.20
C GLU A 612 26.55 -6.80 -2.35
N GLY A 613 26.60 -6.99 -1.03
CA GLY A 613 25.88 -6.20 -0.03
C GLY A 613 24.76 -6.98 0.68
N ASN A 614 24.09 -6.32 1.63
CA ASN A 614 22.90 -6.83 2.31
C ASN A 614 22.00 -5.65 2.72
N ASN A 615 20.69 -5.88 2.89
CA ASN A 615 19.73 -4.82 3.21
C ASN A 615 19.39 -4.66 4.70
N GLY A 616 20.10 -5.33 5.61
CA GLY A 616 19.75 -5.41 7.03
C GLY A 616 20.75 -4.76 7.99
N TYR A 617 20.79 -5.26 9.22
CA TYR A 617 21.59 -4.71 10.33
C TYR A 617 22.04 -5.83 11.29
N GLN A 618 23.21 -5.67 11.92
CA GLN A 618 23.82 -6.64 12.86
C GLN A 618 23.90 -8.10 12.36
N GLY A 619 24.01 -8.31 11.04
CA GLY A 619 24.07 -9.65 10.43
C GLY A 619 22.71 -10.27 10.11
N HIS A 620 21.61 -9.54 10.35
CA HIS A 620 20.27 -9.85 9.88
C HIS A 620 19.98 -9.19 8.52
N GLY A 621 18.80 -9.48 7.96
CA GLY A 621 18.37 -9.10 6.62
C GLY A 621 18.74 -10.12 5.55
N TYR A 622 18.68 -9.70 4.29
CA TYR A 622 19.01 -10.52 3.13
C TYR A 622 20.29 -10.03 2.46
N THR A 623 21.16 -10.97 2.13
CA THR A 623 22.44 -10.75 1.43
C THR A 623 22.27 -11.03 -0.06
N ALA A 624 22.93 -10.21 -0.88
CA ALA A 624 22.97 -10.41 -2.32
C ALA A 624 23.77 -11.65 -2.75
N LYS A 625 23.53 -12.12 -3.97
CA LYS A 625 24.21 -13.29 -4.58
C LYS A 625 24.02 -13.28 -6.10
N ALA A 626 24.69 -14.19 -6.82
CA ALA A 626 24.48 -14.35 -8.25
C ALA A 626 23.06 -14.85 -8.59
N GLY A 627 22.44 -14.22 -9.59
CA GLY A 627 21.05 -14.43 -9.99
C GLY A 627 20.05 -13.90 -8.96
N TRP A 628 18.77 -14.26 -9.09
CA TRP A 628 17.71 -13.64 -8.27
C TRP A 628 17.95 -13.76 -6.76
N ASP A 629 17.87 -12.64 -6.04
CA ASP A 629 17.98 -12.59 -4.59
C ASP A 629 16.91 -11.75 -3.87
N ASN A 630 16.77 -12.00 -2.57
CA ASN A 630 15.85 -11.27 -1.68
C ASN A 630 16.40 -9.91 -1.23
N ALA A 631 17.29 -9.25 -1.98
CA ALA A 631 17.79 -7.90 -1.68
C ALA A 631 17.54 -6.93 -2.85
N THR A 632 17.82 -7.37 -4.08
CA THR A 632 17.72 -6.56 -5.31
C THR A 632 16.95 -7.22 -6.45
N GLY A 633 16.45 -8.44 -6.25
CA GLY A 633 15.73 -9.19 -7.28
C GLY A 633 16.71 -9.68 -8.34
N PHE A 634 16.50 -9.33 -9.60
CA PHE A 634 17.48 -9.57 -10.69
C PHE A 634 18.52 -8.45 -10.86
N GLY A 635 18.65 -7.52 -9.91
CA GLY A 635 19.43 -6.29 -10.10
C GLY A 635 18.77 -5.33 -11.11
N SER A 636 19.56 -4.53 -11.82
CA SER A 636 19.04 -3.49 -12.72
C SER A 636 18.87 -3.93 -14.17
N LEU A 637 17.99 -3.26 -14.91
CA LEU A 637 17.73 -3.53 -16.32
C LEU A 637 18.60 -2.67 -17.24
N ASP A 638 19.06 -3.29 -18.33
CA ASP A 638 19.59 -2.61 -19.50
C ASP A 638 18.47 -2.47 -20.55
N PHE A 639 17.71 -1.38 -20.49
CA PHE A 639 16.49 -1.20 -21.28
C PHE A 639 16.75 -1.31 -22.80
N GLY A 640 17.92 -0.85 -23.27
CA GLY A 640 18.32 -0.92 -24.67
C GLY A 640 18.62 -2.33 -25.17
N LYS A 641 19.03 -3.25 -24.29
CA LYS A 641 19.13 -4.69 -24.61
C LYS A 641 17.78 -5.39 -24.44
N LEU A 642 17.06 -5.10 -23.34
CA LEU A 642 15.74 -5.66 -23.05
C LEU A 642 14.78 -5.48 -24.23
N SER A 643 14.69 -4.26 -24.77
CA SER A 643 13.86 -3.95 -25.94
C SER A 643 14.16 -4.81 -27.16
N LYS A 644 15.43 -5.19 -27.39
CA LYS A 644 15.85 -6.03 -28.52
C LYS A 644 15.57 -7.52 -28.32
N VAL A 645 15.60 -7.99 -27.07
CA VAL A 645 15.20 -9.38 -26.78
C VAL A 645 13.69 -9.53 -26.89
N ILE A 646 12.90 -8.55 -26.43
CA ILE A 646 11.44 -8.54 -26.63
C ILE A 646 11.09 -8.50 -28.14
N GLU A 647 11.82 -7.72 -28.94
CA GLU A 647 11.66 -7.69 -30.41
C GLU A 647 11.97 -9.06 -31.05
N ALA A 648 13.05 -9.72 -30.64
CA ALA A 648 13.43 -11.03 -31.16
C ALA A 648 12.47 -12.16 -30.72
N ASP A 649 12.04 -12.17 -29.46
CA ASP A 649 11.06 -13.12 -28.92
C ASP A 649 9.69 -12.98 -29.60
N SER A 650 9.32 -11.78 -30.03
CA SER A 650 8.03 -11.48 -30.68
C SER A 650 8.00 -11.83 -32.18
N ALA A 651 9.13 -12.26 -32.75
CA ALA A 651 9.26 -12.64 -34.16
C ALA A 651 9.10 -14.16 -34.42
N HIS A 652 8.69 -14.93 -33.40
CA HIS A 652 8.63 -16.40 -33.39
C HIS A 652 7.32 -16.95 -32.81
#